data_AF-A0A970NSM4-F1
#
_entry.id   AF-A0A970NSM4-F1
#
_cell.length_a   1.000
_cell.length_b   1.000
_cell.length_c   1.000
_cell.angle_alpha   90.00
_cell.angle_beta   90.00
_cell.angle_gamma   90.00
#
_symmetry.space_group_name_H-M   'P 1'
#
loop_
_entity.id
_entity.type
_entity.pdbx_description
1 polymer ?
#
loop_
_entity_poly.entity_id
_entity_poly.type
_entity_poly.pdbx_seq_one_letter_code
_entity_poly.pdbx_strand_id
1 'polypeptide(L)'
;MFISFKKMNRVIPLLLSVIILVSMITFAPPAQAAGPKVVINPGHLVGRDPGAVNNNTGVREADLNAEVAAKVVNRLKSEGYDVYLTQPVAGCSIPALCTTQELVNAYNNGVALKTTGQKVNQANPDLCISIHFNAGSSTASGYEFYWSSYRPALDTKDVYRVDNLWPGGDWGYRDKTPCSVAVKSRELAGILEKNYQGIGIPFRRTVERDDYLPAHVNSPTVLIEGGFVSNDSESRLLASDAYQNKMADRTVKSINDFFGRETTTQAKPTAKELKVTSVSDTSFKIELKGVTETSVSKIVFPVWTSKNGQDDLRWYEAKRDGEGLYSFVVNNANHNNESGLYIVHAYAQTFSGELVLLKYTDYTLKPQEKPSAEAIEITNLTSDGFRATVKGLKGNVTGVTLPTWSSHQGQDDLKWYTAKKDNDGNYYTDVKIADHKGDRGVYHVHAYANTPDGKLVGLYNNSTKVPEPAVVEPEGSSDFYAENITSSGFTLQLTGVPREVSGVYLPTWSDNNGQDDLVWYWAKRVSNGVYTAKISTDKHKGDTGRYHVHAYYVSSKGRISYHNKLDVSVPEPELEEPPVSNELSFSNASGKGFDVRLTDIDGKKYSRIYFPTWSEDKGQDDIVWYNGKKVNQNEYTLTVSTSNHLNTQGIYHVHAYGKLTNGSLEYIAGATVKAGEPGATPPAEENQPKPKEVFTKNTTILGPTQTSKQRFVEFFNQNASFPKHYVDRGVNLEQFVQMYMEESAAEGVRGDLAFAQMLHETGYLRFGGDVKIQQFNFAGLGATGGGVPGADFRKYGDDANGIRMGIRAQVQHLKGYTSTPELSNPCVDPRYGAWLAGRANTIGELTGTWATDPHYADKLVNIMNKF
;
A
#
# COMPACT_ATOMS: atom_id res chain seq x y z
N MET A 1 -35.78 -18.79 -28.19
CA MET A 1 -34.73 -19.83 -28.11
C MET A 1 -34.79 -20.41 -26.70
N PHE A 2 -35.40 -21.58 -26.54
CA PHE A 2 -35.55 -22.26 -25.24
C PHE A 2 -34.22 -22.92 -24.87
N ILE A 3 -33.56 -22.47 -23.78
CA ILE A 3 -32.47 -23.20 -23.15
C ILE A 3 -32.78 -23.38 -21.65
N SER A 4 -33.29 -24.58 -21.40
CA SER A 4 -33.38 -25.39 -20.17
C SER A 4 -32.80 -24.86 -18.85
N PHE A 5 -33.71 -24.57 -17.91
CA PHE A 5 -33.52 -24.69 -16.46
C PHE A 5 -33.31 -26.16 -16.07
N LYS A 6 -32.06 -26.58 -15.79
CA LYS A 6 -31.75 -27.78 -14.99
C LYS A 6 -30.23 -27.87 -14.76
N LYS A 7 -29.71 -27.22 -13.71
CA LYS A 7 -28.47 -27.59 -12.99
C LYS A 7 -28.14 -26.55 -11.90
N MET A 8 -28.97 -26.49 -10.87
CA MET A 8 -28.61 -25.81 -9.62
C MET A 8 -29.37 -26.47 -8.48
N ASN A 9 -28.98 -27.71 -8.13
CA ASN A 9 -29.55 -28.42 -6.98
C ASN A 9 -28.63 -29.52 -6.41
N ARG A 10 -27.29 -29.41 -6.57
CA ARG A 10 -26.36 -30.48 -6.14
C ARG A 10 -25.04 -30.05 -5.51
N VAL A 11 -24.88 -28.81 -5.06
CA VAL A 11 -23.62 -28.37 -4.40
C VAL A 11 -23.80 -27.91 -2.94
N ILE A 12 -25.03 -27.89 -2.43
CA ILE A 12 -25.32 -27.48 -1.04
C ILE A 12 -25.17 -28.60 0.02
N PRO A 13 -25.28 -29.92 -0.27
CA PRO A 13 -25.16 -30.92 0.80
C PRO A 13 -23.73 -31.43 1.06
N LEU A 14 -22.72 -31.05 0.27
CA LEU A 14 -21.36 -31.61 0.41
C LEU A 14 -20.45 -30.84 1.39
N LEU A 15 -20.77 -29.60 1.74
CA LEU A 15 -20.06 -28.84 2.79
C LEU A 15 -20.61 -29.10 4.20
N LEU A 16 -21.82 -29.66 4.35
CA LEU A 16 -22.38 -30.04 5.65
C LEU A 16 -21.83 -31.38 6.18
N SER A 17 -21.29 -32.24 5.31
CA SER A 17 -20.83 -33.59 5.70
C SER A 17 -19.39 -33.61 6.24
N VAL A 18 -18.58 -32.58 5.96
CA VAL A 18 -17.17 -32.50 6.38
C VAL A 18 -17.03 -31.86 7.78
N ILE A 19 -18.03 -31.11 8.25
CA ILE A 19 -18.06 -30.54 9.61
C ILE A 19 -18.63 -31.54 10.64
N ILE A 20 -19.35 -32.59 10.20
CA ILE A 20 -19.94 -33.61 11.08
C ILE A 20 -19.00 -34.82 11.29
N LEU A 21 -17.94 -34.98 10.48
CA LEU A 21 -17.06 -36.15 10.56
C LEU A 21 -15.82 -36.00 11.46
N VAL A 22 -15.60 -34.84 12.08
CA VAL A 22 -14.48 -34.60 13.04
C VAL A 22 -14.94 -34.71 14.51
N SER A 23 -16.21 -35.00 14.78
CA SER A 23 -16.77 -35.08 16.14
C SER A 23 -17.04 -36.50 16.67
N MET A 24 -16.54 -37.56 16.02
CA MET A 24 -16.56 -38.92 16.57
C MET A 24 -15.14 -39.43 16.86
N ILE A 25 -14.46 -38.75 17.78
CA ILE A 25 -13.45 -39.40 18.62
C ILE A 25 -14.18 -39.87 19.87
N THR A 26 -14.12 -41.18 20.09
CA THR A 26 -14.65 -41.89 21.25
C THR A 26 -14.15 -41.27 22.56
N PHE A 27 -14.99 -40.50 23.23
CA PHE A 27 -14.87 -40.27 24.66
C PHE A 27 -15.75 -41.30 25.37
N ALA A 28 -15.12 -42.28 26.02
CA ALA A 28 -15.75 -42.85 27.21
C ALA A 28 -16.12 -41.67 28.14
N PRO A 29 -17.32 -41.66 28.76
CA PRO A 29 -17.69 -40.55 29.63
C PRO A 29 -16.64 -40.47 30.74
N PRO A 30 -15.90 -39.36 30.88
CA PRO A 30 -15.04 -39.19 32.03
C PRO A 30 -15.94 -39.24 33.27
N ALA A 31 -15.47 -39.87 34.35
CA ALA A 31 -16.15 -39.77 35.64
C ALA A 31 -16.46 -38.30 35.89
N GLN A 32 -17.74 -37.97 36.05
CA GLN A 32 -18.21 -36.59 36.21
C GLN A 32 -17.43 -35.94 37.35
N ALA A 33 -16.50 -35.04 37.02
CA ALA A 33 -15.88 -34.20 38.03
C ALA A 33 -17.01 -33.46 38.75
N ALA A 34 -17.06 -33.56 40.08
CA ALA A 34 -18.08 -32.89 40.87
C ALA A 34 -18.03 -31.38 40.59
N GLY A 35 -19.19 -30.72 40.43
CA GLY A 35 -19.26 -29.27 40.24
C GLY A 35 -18.75 -28.50 41.45
N PRO A 36 -18.72 -27.15 41.41
CA PRO A 36 -18.20 -26.32 42.49
C PRO A 36 -18.75 -26.73 43.86
N LYS A 37 -17.91 -26.66 44.89
CA LYS A 37 -18.31 -26.99 46.25
C LYS A 37 -18.99 -25.82 46.92
N VAL A 38 -20.24 -25.99 47.30
CA VAL A 38 -21.05 -24.94 47.94
C VAL A 38 -21.52 -25.40 49.31
N VAL A 39 -21.26 -24.58 50.32
CA VAL A 39 -21.74 -24.82 51.69
C VAL A 39 -22.87 -23.85 52.01
N ILE A 40 -24.01 -24.38 52.43
CA ILE A 40 -25.14 -23.57 52.91
C ILE A 40 -25.23 -23.72 54.44
N ASN A 41 -25.16 -22.59 55.13
CA ASN A 41 -25.35 -22.50 56.57
C ASN A 41 -26.79 -22.04 56.87
N PRO A 42 -27.73 -22.94 57.25
CA PRO A 42 -28.94 -22.49 57.91
C PRO A 42 -28.55 -21.90 59.27
N GLY A 43 -28.78 -20.60 59.48
CA GLY A 43 -28.51 -19.91 60.73
C GLY A 43 -29.29 -20.50 61.90
N HIS A 44 -28.76 -20.34 63.12
CA HIS A 44 -29.32 -20.90 64.36
C HIS A 44 -29.35 -22.43 64.35
N LEU A 45 -30.05 -23.09 65.29
CA LEU A 45 -30.13 -24.56 65.36
C LEU A 45 -31.50 -25.00 65.86
N VAL A 46 -32.29 -25.61 64.98
CA VAL A 46 -33.64 -26.11 65.27
C VAL A 46 -33.64 -26.97 66.53
N GLY A 47 -34.54 -26.64 67.47
CA GLY A 47 -34.68 -27.33 68.75
C GLY A 47 -33.68 -26.91 69.84
N ARG A 48 -32.70 -26.03 69.55
CA ARG A 48 -31.73 -25.53 70.53
C ARG A 48 -31.68 -24.01 70.61
N ASP A 49 -31.45 -23.37 69.47
CA ASP A 49 -31.40 -21.92 69.30
C ASP A 49 -32.46 -21.58 68.24
N PRO A 50 -33.63 -21.05 68.64
CA PRO A 50 -34.72 -20.78 67.69
C PRO A 50 -34.47 -19.53 66.83
N GLY A 51 -33.43 -18.74 67.13
CA GLY A 51 -33.27 -17.39 66.59
C GLY A 51 -34.45 -16.49 66.97
N ALA A 52 -34.81 -15.56 66.09
CA ALA A 52 -35.99 -14.73 66.28
C ALA A 52 -37.29 -15.57 66.33
N VAL A 53 -38.19 -15.26 67.27
CA VAL A 53 -39.49 -15.92 67.40
C VAL A 53 -40.60 -14.89 67.32
N ASN A 54 -41.54 -15.10 66.40
CA ASN A 54 -42.76 -14.33 66.36
C ASN A 54 -43.84 -15.02 67.19
N ASN A 55 -44.13 -14.46 68.37
CA ASN A 55 -45.10 -15.05 69.30
C ASN A 55 -46.55 -15.05 68.78
N ASN A 56 -46.90 -14.16 67.85
CA ASN A 56 -48.26 -14.08 67.28
C ASN A 56 -48.52 -15.14 66.21
N THR A 57 -47.48 -15.60 65.53
CA THR A 57 -47.57 -16.55 64.41
C THR A 57 -46.96 -17.91 64.74
N GLY A 58 -46.15 -18.01 65.79
CA GLY A 58 -45.42 -19.22 66.18
C GLY A 58 -44.20 -19.52 65.31
N VAL A 59 -43.90 -18.68 64.32
CA VAL A 59 -42.79 -18.87 63.39
C VAL A 59 -41.46 -18.59 64.11
N ARG A 60 -40.50 -19.49 63.95
CA ARG A 60 -39.15 -19.40 64.50
C ARG A 60 -38.15 -19.31 63.36
N GLU A 61 -37.18 -18.42 63.48
CA GLU A 61 -36.16 -18.16 62.47
C GLU A 61 -35.39 -19.45 62.10
N ALA A 62 -34.99 -20.24 63.10
CA ALA A 62 -34.24 -21.48 62.87
C ALA A 62 -34.99 -22.48 61.96
N ASP A 63 -36.33 -22.53 62.06
CA ASP A 63 -37.14 -23.39 61.19
C ASP A 63 -37.13 -22.87 59.74
N LEU A 64 -37.35 -21.56 59.56
CA LEU A 64 -37.30 -20.91 58.24
C LEU A 64 -35.93 -21.09 57.58
N ASN A 65 -34.85 -20.89 58.34
CA ASN A 65 -33.48 -21.05 57.87
C ASN A 65 -33.24 -22.46 57.37
N ALA A 66 -33.64 -23.47 58.16
CA ALA A 66 -33.50 -24.87 57.80
C ALA A 66 -34.31 -25.23 56.55
N GLU A 67 -35.57 -24.81 56.47
CA GLU A 67 -36.47 -25.09 55.33
C GLU A 67 -35.96 -24.48 54.02
N VAL A 68 -35.55 -23.20 54.04
CA VAL A 68 -35.00 -22.54 52.84
C VAL A 68 -33.64 -23.13 52.46
N ALA A 69 -32.77 -23.41 53.44
CA ALA A 69 -31.48 -24.04 53.16
C ALA A 69 -31.65 -25.40 52.47
N ALA A 70 -32.57 -26.25 52.96
CA ALA A 70 -32.89 -27.53 52.33
C ALA A 70 -33.34 -27.36 50.87
N LYS A 71 -34.21 -26.38 50.60
CA LYS A 71 -34.68 -26.06 49.23
C LYS A 71 -33.56 -25.60 48.31
N VAL A 72 -32.61 -24.81 48.81
CA VAL A 72 -31.44 -24.34 48.07
C VAL A 72 -30.50 -25.51 47.75
N VAL A 73 -30.08 -26.28 48.75
CA VAL A 73 -29.10 -27.36 48.53
C VAL A 73 -29.64 -28.47 47.63
N ASN A 74 -30.92 -28.80 47.70
CA ASN A 74 -31.52 -29.81 46.81
C ASN A 74 -31.49 -29.37 45.34
N ARG A 75 -31.77 -28.08 45.07
CA ARG A 75 -31.70 -27.52 43.71
C ARG A 75 -30.26 -27.48 43.20
N LEU A 76 -29.32 -26.97 44.00
CA LEU A 76 -27.90 -26.98 43.65
C LEU A 76 -27.39 -28.41 43.41
N LYS A 77 -27.80 -29.40 44.23
CA LYS A 77 -27.43 -30.80 44.00
C LYS A 77 -27.96 -31.30 42.65
N SER A 78 -29.20 -30.94 42.29
CA SER A 78 -29.79 -31.30 40.99
C SER A 78 -29.08 -30.64 39.81
N GLU A 79 -28.43 -29.49 40.02
CA GLU A 79 -27.59 -28.79 39.04
C GLU A 79 -26.12 -29.26 39.05
N GLY A 80 -25.82 -30.34 39.77
CA GLY A 80 -24.52 -30.99 39.78
C GLY A 80 -23.45 -30.30 40.64
N TYR A 81 -23.84 -29.43 41.58
CA TYR A 81 -22.92 -28.90 42.58
C TYR A 81 -22.54 -29.95 43.64
N ASP A 82 -21.34 -29.80 44.20
CA ASP A 82 -20.92 -30.52 45.40
C ASP A 82 -21.39 -29.76 46.64
N VAL A 83 -22.58 -30.08 47.15
CA VAL A 83 -23.23 -29.30 48.21
C VAL A 83 -23.19 -29.96 49.57
N TYR A 84 -22.98 -29.12 50.59
CA TYR A 84 -23.02 -29.48 51.99
C TYR A 84 -23.85 -28.47 52.79
N LEU A 85 -24.48 -28.95 53.85
CA LEU A 85 -25.02 -28.10 54.91
C LEU A 85 -23.97 -27.95 56.02
N THR A 86 -24.03 -26.89 56.83
CA THR A 86 -23.21 -26.83 58.05
C THR A 86 -23.75 -27.75 59.15
N GLN A 87 -25.06 -28.02 59.16
CA GLN A 87 -25.76 -28.82 60.15
C GLN A 87 -26.86 -29.69 59.53
N PRO A 88 -27.26 -30.81 60.16
CA PRO A 88 -28.30 -31.67 59.62
C PRO A 88 -29.65 -30.95 59.62
N VAL A 89 -30.39 -31.03 58.51
CA VAL A 89 -31.75 -30.50 58.39
C VAL A 89 -32.71 -31.67 58.21
N ALA A 90 -33.78 -31.69 59.02
CA ALA A 90 -34.79 -32.75 58.97
C ALA A 90 -35.40 -32.88 57.56
N GLY A 91 -35.46 -34.10 57.04
CA GLY A 91 -36.00 -34.38 55.70
C GLY A 91 -35.07 -34.03 54.53
N CYS A 92 -33.86 -33.53 54.77
CA CYS A 92 -32.87 -33.25 53.73
C CYS A 92 -31.76 -34.32 53.72
N SER A 93 -31.48 -34.92 52.57
CA SER A 93 -30.45 -35.96 52.42
C SER A 93 -29.05 -35.42 52.11
N ILE A 94 -28.90 -34.09 52.02
CA ILE A 94 -27.61 -33.45 51.74
C ILE A 94 -26.70 -33.57 52.98
N PRO A 95 -25.43 -33.98 52.82
CA PRO A 95 -24.51 -34.17 53.93
C PRO A 95 -24.26 -32.87 54.71
N ALA A 96 -24.11 -33.00 56.03
CA ALA A 96 -23.76 -31.89 56.91
C ALA A 96 -22.31 -31.98 57.39
N LEU A 97 -21.65 -30.83 57.55
CA LEU A 97 -20.26 -30.75 58.03
C LEU A 97 -20.12 -31.05 59.53
N CYS A 98 -21.16 -30.73 60.30
CA CYS A 98 -21.25 -31.04 61.73
C CYS A 98 -22.41 -32.01 61.97
N THR A 99 -22.27 -32.85 62.98
CA THR A 99 -23.39 -33.56 63.60
C THR A 99 -24.18 -32.61 64.52
N THR A 100 -25.47 -32.93 64.75
CA THR A 100 -26.30 -32.18 65.71
C THR A 100 -25.65 -32.12 67.10
N GLN A 101 -25.06 -33.22 67.57
CA GLN A 101 -24.44 -33.28 68.90
C GLN A 101 -23.19 -32.40 69.01
N GLU A 102 -22.34 -32.37 67.98
CA GLU A 102 -21.18 -31.47 67.93
C GLU A 102 -21.61 -30.00 68.07
N LEU A 103 -22.66 -29.59 67.35
CA LEU A 103 -23.17 -28.21 67.42
C LEU A 103 -23.84 -27.91 68.76
N VAL A 104 -24.66 -28.81 69.30
CA VAL A 104 -25.24 -28.64 70.65
C VAL A 104 -24.14 -28.43 71.69
N ASN A 105 -23.07 -29.22 71.64
CA ASN A 105 -21.91 -29.05 72.52
C ASN A 105 -21.21 -27.70 72.29
N ALA A 106 -21.03 -27.29 71.03
CA ALA A 106 -20.44 -25.99 70.70
C ALA A 106 -21.29 -24.80 71.19
N TYR A 107 -22.61 -24.92 71.12
CA TYR A 107 -23.56 -23.96 71.68
C TYR A 107 -23.44 -23.89 73.21
N ASN A 108 -23.39 -25.03 73.90
CA ASN A 108 -23.21 -25.08 75.35
C ASN A 108 -21.91 -24.42 75.82
N ASN A 109 -20.88 -24.45 74.97
CA ASN A 109 -19.57 -23.89 75.26
C ASN A 109 -19.36 -22.47 74.68
N GLY A 110 -20.39 -21.86 74.10
CA GLY A 110 -20.31 -20.50 73.54
C GLY A 110 -19.40 -20.35 72.30
N VAL A 111 -19.12 -21.45 71.59
CA VAL A 111 -18.19 -21.51 70.45
C VAL A 111 -18.84 -22.02 69.17
N ALA A 112 -20.18 -21.99 69.07
CA ALA A 112 -20.93 -22.51 67.93
C ALA A 112 -20.50 -21.88 66.59
N LEU A 113 -20.51 -20.55 66.48
CA LEU A 113 -20.11 -19.85 65.25
C LEU A 113 -18.65 -20.15 64.85
N LYS A 114 -17.74 -20.20 65.84
CA LYS A 114 -16.34 -20.58 65.63
C LYS A 114 -16.20 -22.01 65.11
N THR A 115 -16.92 -22.95 65.72
CA THR A 115 -16.92 -24.35 65.32
C THR A 115 -17.46 -24.50 63.89
N THR A 116 -18.57 -23.82 63.58
CA THR A 116 -19.15 -23.81 62.23
C THR A 116 -18.17 -23.23 61.21
N GLY A 117 -17.61 -22.05 61.45
CA GLY A 117 -16.65 -21.43 60.53
C GLY A 117 -15.40 -22.29 60.30
N GLN A 118 -14.88 -22.93 61.35
CA GLN A 118 -13.76 -23.87 61.23
C GLN A 118 -14.10 -25.09 60.36
N LYS A 119 -15.29 -25.66 60.53
CA LYS A 119 -15.76 -26.81 59.73
C LYS A 119 -15.98 -26.43 58.27
N VAL A 120 -16.52 -25.23 58.00
CA VAL A 120 -16.61 -24.68 56.64
C VAL A 120 -15.21 -24.54 56.04
N ASN A 121 -14.26 -23.93 56.75
CA ASN A 121 -12.88 -23.78 56.28
C ASN A 121 -12.18 -25.11 56.02
N GLN A 122 -12.42 -26.13 56.86
CA GLN A 122 -11.91 -27.49 56.65
C GLN A 122 -12.50 -28.15 55.40
N ALA A 123 -13.77 -27.89 55.07
CA ALA A 123 -14.40 -28.38 53.85
C ALA A 123 -13.85 -27.70 52.58
N ASN A 124 -13.22 -26.53 52.73
CA ASN A 124 -12.65 -25.71 51.67
C ASN A 124 -13.60 -25.53 50.46
N PRO A 125 -14.78 -24.91 50.66
CA PRO A 125 -15.72 -24.72 49.57
C PRO A 125 -15.31 -23.57 48.64
N ASP A 126 -15.85 -23.59 47.43
CA ASP A 126 -15.74 -22.49 46.48
C ASP A 126 -16.66 -21.32 46.84
N LEU A 127 -17.73 -21.58 47.62
CA LEU A 127 -18.70 -20.60 48.08
C LEU A 127 -19.38 -21.04 49.39
N CYS A 128 -19.65 -20.08 50.28
CA CYS A 128 -20.51 -20.28 51.44
C CYS A 128 -21.67 -19.26 51.46
N ILE A 129 -22.89 -19.69 51.79
CA ILE A 129 -24.02 -18.77 52.05
C ILE A 129 -24.60 -19.07 53.43
N SER A 130 -24.81 -18.03 54.24
CA SER A 130 -25.54 -18.12 55.51
C SER A 130 -26.96 -17.59 55.33
N ILE A 131 -27.98 -18.36 55.70
CA ILE A 131 -29.39 -17.96 55.56
C ILE A 131 -29.95 -17.65 56.95
N HIS A 132 -30.50 -16.45 57.09
CA HIS A 132 -31.09 -15.89 58.30
C HIS A 132 -32.39 -15.12 57.99
N PHE A 133 -33.17 -14.82 59.04
CA PHE A 133 -34.26 -13.86 58.97
C PHE A 133 -34.23 -12.94 60.19
N ASN A 134 -34.27 -11.64 59.94
CA ASN A 134 -33.99 -10.61 60.91
C ASN A 134 -35.17 -10.41 61.89
N ALA A 135 -34.94 -9.63 62.95
CA ALA A 135 -35.96 -9.14 63.85
C ALA A 135 -35.69 -7.67 64.21
N GLY A 136 -36.76 -6.89 64.34
CA GLY A 136 -36.70 -5.47 64.71
C GLY A 136 -38.02 -5.02 65.32
N SER A 137 -38.45 -3.78 65.04
CA SER A 137 -39.81 -3.37 65.39
C SER A 137 -40.85 -4.25 64.69
N SER A 138 -42.08 -4.28 65.22
CA SER A 138 -43.20 -5.02 64.62
C SER A 138 -43.56 -4.55 63.20
N THR A 139 -43.08 -3.37 62.80
CA THR A 139 -43.28 -2.77 61.47
C THR A 139 -42.05 -2.88 60.57
N ALA A 140 -40.91 -3.39 61.05
CA ALA A 140 -39.73 -3.60 60.23
C ALA A 140 -40.04 -4.61 59.12
N SER A 141 -39.53 -4.37 57.92
CA SER A 141 -39.84 -5.19 56.74
C SER A 141 -38.73 -5.11 55.70
N GLY A 142 -38.52 -6.21 54.96
CA GLY A 142 -37.65 -6.29 53.80
C GLY A 142 -36.40 -7.15 53.98
N TYR A 143 -35.72 -7.46 52.88
CA TYR A 143 -34.51 -8.30 52.88
C TYR A 143 -33.21 -7.50 52.84
N GLU A 144 -32.14 -8.09 53.37
CA GLU A 144 -30.79 -7.51 53.46
C GLU A 144 -29.71 -8.56 53.12
N PHE A 145 -28.56 -8.10 52.64
CA PHE A 145 -27.39 -8.95 52.39
C PHE A 145 -26.16 -8.42 53.10
N TYR A 146 -25.41 -9.29 53.76
CA TYR A 146 -24.21 -8.92 54.50
C TYR A 146 -22.96 -9.65 54.00
N TRP A 147 -21.88 -8.89 53.88
CA TRP A 147 -20.55 -9.37 53.52
C TRP A 147 -19.50 -8.64 54.37
N SER A 148 -18.26 -9.11 54.44
CA SER A 148 -17.18 -8.39 55.13
C SER A 148 -15.92 -8.28 54.27
N SER A 149 -15.29 -7.10 54.29
CA SER A 149 -13.92 -6.92 53.81
C SER A 149 -12.89 -7.50 54.78
N TYR A 150 -13.20 -7.56 56.07
CA TYR A 150 -12.31 -8.03 57.11
C TYR A 150 -12.17 -9.56 57.07
N ARG A 151 -10.98 -10.03 56.69
CA ARG A 151 -10.65 -11.46 56.55
C ARG A 151 -9.35 -11.80 57.26
N PRO A 152 -9.29 -11.78 58.60
CA PRO A 152 -8.05 -11.84 59.38
C PRO A 152 -7.21 -13.11 59.18
N ALA A 153 -7.81 -14.20 58.68
CA ALA A 153 -7.09 -15.43 58.35
C ALA A 153 -6.39 -15.40 56.98
N LEU A 154 -6.78 -14.47 56.10
CA LEU A 154 -6.29 -14.34 54.72
C LEU A 154 -5.50 -13.06 54.50
N ASP A 155 -5.94 -11.96 55.09
CA ASP A 155 -5.33 -10.64 54.96
C ASP A 155 -5.55 -9.83 56.23
N THR A 156 -4.46 -9.22 56.71
CA THR A 156 -4.43 -8.34 57.88
C THR A 156 -3.88 -6.96 57.53
N LYS A 157 -3.57 -6.70 56.26
CA LYS A 157 -3.00 -5.44 55.81
C LYS A 157 -4.10 -4.39 55.70
N ASP A 158 -3.79 -3.14 56.08
CA ASP A 158 -4.70 -1.99 55.96
C ASP A 158 -6.09 -2.17 56.62
N VAL A 159 -6.18 -3.12 57.56
CA VAL A 159 -7.35 -3.33 58.41
C VAL A 159 -7.44 -2.23 59.46
N TYR A 160 -8.63 -1.64 59.62
CA TYR A 160 -8.89 -0.58 60.58
C TYR A 160 -10.22 -0.79 61.29
N ARG A 161 -10.31 -0.31 62.53
CA ARG A 161 -11.54 -0.33 63.33
C ARG A 161 -12.44 0.84 62.93
N VAL A 162 -13.73 0.58 62.82
CA VAL A 162 -14.80 1.57 62.64
C VAL A 162 -15.74 1.50 63.82
N ASP A 163 -15.90 2.62 64.52
CA ASP A 163 -16.83 2.77 65.64
C ASP A 163 -18.18 3.36 65.19
N ASN A 164 -19.22 3.15 65.98
CA ASN A 164 -20.58 3.63 65.76
C ASN A 164 -21.19 3.18 64.41
N LEU A 165 -20.93 1.94 64.00
CA LEU A 165 -21.49 1.35 62.78
C LEU A 165 -23.02 1.23 62.83
N TRP A 166 -23.60 1.17 64.03
CA TRP A 166 -25.02 0.95 64.27
C TRP A 166 -25.60 1.88 65.35
N PRO A 167 -26.90 2.21 65.29
CA PRO A 167 -27.59 2.91 66.38
C PRO A 167 -27.49 2.10 67.68
N GLY A 168 -26.58 2.50 68.56
CA GLY A 168 -26.20 1.73 69.76
C GLY A 168 -24.71 1.79 70.11
N GLY A 169 -23.85 2.22 69.18
CA GLY A 169 -22.41 2.41 69.44
C GLY A 169 -21.52 1.21 69.07
N ASP A 170 -22.02 0.28 68.25
CA ASP A 170 -21.27 -0.90 67.82
C ASP A 170 -20.05 -0.55 66.98
N TRP A 171 -19.06 -1.43 66.99
CA TRP A 171 -17.82 -1.30 66.23
C TRP A 171 -17.54 -2.56 65.40
N GLY A 172 -16.70 -2.42 64.38
CA GLY A 172 -16.27 -3.50 63.50
C GLY A 172 -14.94 -3.21 62.83
N TYR A 173 -14.40 -4.18 62.10
CA TYR A 173 -13.17 -4.04 61.33
C TYR A 173 -13.47 -3.94 59.83
N ARG A 174 -12.75 -3.07 59.14
CA ARG A 174 -12.84 -2.91 57.69
C ARG A 174 -11.44 -2.98 57.10
N ASP A 175 -11.35 -3.35 55.84
CA ASP A 175 -10.09 -3.47 55.11
C ASP A 175 -10.13 -2.53 53.90
N LYS A 176 -9.13 -1.63 53.80
CA LYS A 176 -9.01 -0.71 52.66
C LYS A 176 -8.56 -1.42 51.39
N THR A 177 -7.86 -2.54 51.52
CA THR A 177 -7.30 -3.34 50.43
C THR A 177 -7.76 -4.80 50.53
N PRO A 178 -9.08 -5.06 50.47
CA PRO A 178 -9.63 -6.38 50.74
C PRO A 178 -9.04 -7.45 49.81
N CYS A 179 -8.76 -8.63 50.40
CA CYS A 179 -8.32 -9.80 49.64
C CYS A 179 -9.36 -10.24 48.58
N SER A 180 -8.91 -11.06 47.62
CA SER A 180 -9.76 -11.51 46.51
C SER A 180 -11.05 -12.23 46.96
N VAL A 181 -10.99 -12.94 48.09
CA VAL A 181 -12.15 -13.62 48.69
C VAL A 181 -13.20 -12.62 49.19
N ALA A 182 -12.77 -11.56 49.85
CA ALA A 182 -13.64 -10.47 50.29
C ALA A 182 -14.26 -9.73 49.09
N VAL A 183 -13.47 -9.46 48.05
CA VAL A 183 -13.97 -8.84 46.81
C VAL A 183 -15.04 -9.69 46.14
N LYS A 184 -14.83 -11.01 46.02
CA LYS A 184 -15.83 -11.96 45.50
C LYS A 184 -17.09 -12.04 46.37
N SER A 185 -16.94 -11.90 47.69
CA SER A 185 -18.11 -11.85 48.61
C SER A 185 -18.98 -10.61 48.34
N ARG A 186 -18.34 -9.45 48.11
CA ARG A 186 -19.03 -8.22 47.71
C ARG A 186 -19.73 -8.37 46.36
N GLU A 187 -19.08 -9.00 45.39
CA GLU A 187 -19.66 -9.29 44.08
C GLU A 187 -20.91 -10.18 44.20
N LEU A 188 -20.81 -11.29 44.94
CA LEU A 188 -21.94 -12.18 45.20
C LEU A 188 -23.12 -11.44 45.86
N ALA A 189 -22.84 -10.56 46.82
CA ALA A 189 -23.88 -9.76 47.46
C ALA A 189 -24.61 -8.85 46.45
N GLY A 190 -23.88 -8.25 45.50
CA GLY A 190 -24.48 -7.48 44.41
C GLY A 190 -25.30 -8.33 43.42
N ILE A 191 -24.87 -9.57 43.15
CA ILE A 191 -25.64 -10.53 42.34
C ILE A 191 -26.95 -10.90 43.05
N LEU A 192 -26.88 -11.18 44.36
CA LEU A 192 -28.05 -11.46 45.19
C LEU A 192 -29.03 -10.29 45.19
N GLU A 193 -28.53 -9.07 45.41
CA GLU A 193 -29.33 -7.84 45.33
C GLU A 193 -30.11 -7.73 44.03
N LYS A 194 -29.43 -7.90 42.88
CA LYS A 194 -30.06 -7.87 41.56
C LYS A 194 -31.11 -8.97 41.39
N ASN A 195 -30.80 -10.20 41.78
CA ASN A 195 -31.66 -11.35 41.52
C ASN A 195 -32.86 -11.45 42.47
N TYR A 196 -32.81 -10.83 43.66
CA TYR A 196 -33.91 -10.79 44.62
C TYR A 196 -34.92 -9.66 44.35
N GLN A 197 -34.67 -8.80 43.37
CA GLN A 197 -35.63 -7.75 42.99
C GLN A 197 -37.01 -8.33 42.67
N GLY A 198 -38.06 -7.73 43.23
CA GLY A 198 -39.44 -8.16 43.03
C GLY A 198 -39.83 -9.46 43.73
N ILE A 199 -39.07 -9.94 44.73
CA ILE A 199 -39.37 -11.22 45.41
C ILE A 199 -40.69 -11.21 46.22
N GLY A 200 -41.18 -10.03 46.61
CA GLY A 200 -42.47 -9.85 47.29
C GLY A 200 -42.42 -9.01 48.57
N ILE A 201 -41.21 -8.73 49.07
CA ILE A 201 -40.96 -7.78 50.16
C ILE A 201 -39.86 -6.79 49.70
N PRO A 202 -39.75 -5.58 50.29
CA PRO A 202 -38.83 -4.56 49.80
C PRO A 202 -37.36 -4.93 50.02
N PHE A 203 -36.49 -4.50 49.12
CA PHE A 203 -35.04 -4.47 49.37
C PHE A 203 -34.75 -3.36 50.37
N ARG A 204 -33.94 -3.64 51.40
CA ARG A 204 -33.50 -2.61 52.34
C ARG A 204 -32.10 -2.13 52.01
N ARG A 205 -31.13 -3.05 51.89
CA ARG A 205 -29.69 -2.72 51.72
C ARG A 205 -28.81 -3.96 51.59
N THR A 206 -27.65 -3.73 50.97
CA THR A 206 -26.47 -4.58 51.03
C THR A 206 -25.45 -3.88 51.92
N VAL A 207 -25.04 -4.51 53.03
CA VAL A 207 -24.24 -3.87 54.08
C VAL A 207 -22.97 -4.65 54.33
N GLU A 208 -21.88 -3.93 54.51
CA GLU A 208 -20.66 -4.52 55.02
C GLU A 208 -20.76 -4.69 56.55
N ARG A 209 -20.66 -5.93 57.05
CA ARG A 209 -20.81 -6.30 58.46
C ARG A 209 -19.94 -7.51 58.80
N ASP A 210 -19.29 -7.49 59.97
CA ASP A 210 -18.33 -8.52 60.38
C ASP A 210 -19.01 -9.67 61.12
N ASP A 211 -20.12 -10.15 60.56
CA ASP A 211 -20.72 -11.37 61.04
C ASP A 211 -19.73 -12.51 60.95
N TYR A 212 -19.77 -13.42 61.92
CA TYR A 212 -18.68 -14.37 62.11
C TYR A 212 -18.35 -15.18 60.84
N LEU A 213 -19.36 -15.70 60.13
CA LEU A 213 -19.12 -16.44 58.89
C LEU A 213 -18.61 -15.52 57.75
N PRO A 214 -19.30 -14.42 57.41
CA PRO A 214 -18.78 -13.41 56.49
C PRO A 214 -17.41 -12.82 56.82
N ALA A 215 -16.89 -12.91 58.05
CA ALA A 215 -15.56 -12.41 58.39
C ALA A 215 -14.49 -13.51 58.48
N HIS A 216 -14.83 -14.72 58.95
CA HIS A 216 -13.83 -15.74 59.32
C HIS A 216 -13.81 -16.98 58.40
N VAL A 217 -14.71 -17.08 57.43
CA VAL A 217 -14.64 -18.13 56.41
C VAL A 217 -13.64 -17.74 55.30
N ASN A 218 -12.85 -18.70 54.84
CA ASN A 218 -11.75 -18.50 53.89
C ASN A 218 -12.22 -18.54 52.41
N SER A 219 -13.49 -18.86 52.16
CA SER A 219 -14.13 -18.83 50.84
C SER A 219 -15.06 -17.62 50.72
N PRO A 220 -15.44 -17.20 49.49
CA PRO A 220 -16.43 -16.14 49.31
C PRO A 220 -17.71 -16.46 50.08
N THR A 221 -18.17 -15.52 50.91
CA THR A 221 -19.25 -15.75 51.87
C THR A 221 -20.17 -14.55 52.01
N VAL A 222 -21.48 -14.76 51.87
CA VAL A 222 -22.53 -13.76 52.11
C VAL A 222 -23.56 -14.32 53.09
N LEU A 223 -24.08 -13.48 53.97
CA LEU A 223 -25.23 -13.75 54.82
C LEU A 223 -26.47 -13.09 54.20
N ILE A 224 -27.55 -13.85 54.07
CA ILE A 224 -28.86 -13.41 53.57
C ILE A 224 -29.78 -13.24 54.78
N GLU A 225 -30.29 -12.03 54.99
CA GLU A 225 -31.46 -11.78 55.84
C GLU A 225 -32.69 -11.74 54.94
N GLY A 226 -33.45 -12.83 54.90
CA GLY A 226 -34.53 -13.02 53.93
C GLY A 226 -35.80 -12.22 54.20
N GLY A 227 -35.85 -11.47 55.30
CA GLY A 227 -37.02 -10.73 55.78
C GLY A 227 -37.01 -10.59 57.31
N PHE A 228 -38.07 -10.01 57.87
CA PHE A 228 -38.24 -9.76 59.32
C PHE A 228 -39.27 -10.69 59.95
N VAL A 229 -38.82 -11.62 60.79
CA VAL A 229 -39.70 -12.51 61.58
C VAL A 229 -40.58 -11.71 62.55
N SER A 230 -40.08 -10.59 63.07
CA SER A 230 -40.82 -9.74 64.03
C SER A 230 -42.09 -9.09 63.45
N ASN A 231 -42.26 -9.07 62.13
CA ASN A 231 -43.42 -8.50 61.46
C ASN A 231 -44.44 -9.59 61.13
N ASP A 232 -45.65 -9.51 61.69
CA ASP A 232 -46.64 -10.60 61.59
C ASP A 232 -47.05 -10.94 60.14
N SER A 233 -47.13 -9.93 59.27
CA SER A 233 -47.49 -10.14 57.86
C SER A 233 -46.34 -10.78 57.09
N GLU A 234 -45.12 -10.30 57.33
CA GLU A 234 -43.93 -10.86 56.72
C GLU A 234 -43.66 -12.27 57.24
N SER A 235 -43.72 -12.51 58.55
CA SER A 235 -43.60 -13.82 59.19
C SER A 235 -44.47 -14.89 58.53
N ARG A 236 -45.76 -14.60 58.29
CA ARG A 236 -46.68 -15.51 57.56
C ARG A 236 -46.26 -15.75 56.12
N LEU A 237 -45.74 -14.73 55.44
CA LEU A 237 -45.23 -14.85 54.07
C LEU A 237 -43.94 -15.68 54.03
N LEU A 238 -42.99 -15.42 54.94
CA LEU A 238 -41.72 -16.13 55.06
C LEU A 238 -41.93 -17.62 55.34
N ALA A 239 -42.94 -17.96 56.15
CA ALA A 239 -43.34 -19.35 56.42
C ALA A 239 -44.09 -20.02 55.25
N SER A 240 -44.44 -19.28 54.19
CA SER A 240 -45.16 -19.87 53.05
C SER A 240 -44.21 -20.61 52.12
N ASP A 241 -44.61 -21.82 51.73
CA ASP A 241 -43.84 -22.68 50.83
C ASP A 241 -43.51 -21.97 49.49
N ALA A 242 -44.47 -21.20 48.97
CA ALA A 242 -44.32 -20.43 47.73
C ALA A 242 -43.24 -19.35 47.84
N TYR A 243 -43.18 -18.61 48.94
CA TYR A 243 -42.14 -17.60 49.14
C TYR A 243 -40.77 -18.23 49.35
N GLN A 244 -40.69 -19.30 50.15
CA GLN A 244 -39.45 -20.05 50.35
C GLN A 244 -38.91 -20.65 49.04
N ASN A 245 -39.78 -21.14 48.16
CA ASN A 245 -39.38 -21.60 46.83
C ASN A 245 -38.83 -20.44 45.98
N LYS A 246 -39.49 -19.27 45.99
CA LYS A 246 -38.95 -18.08 45.30
C LYS A 246 -37.56 -17.71 45.82
N MET A 247 -37.38 -17.66 47.14
CA MET A 247 -36.07 -17.42 47.75
C MET A 247 -35.05 -18.45 47.29
N ALA A 248 -35.37 -19.73 47.37
CA ALA A 248 -34.47 -20.79 46.95
C ALA A 248 -34.07 -20.64 45.47
N ASP A 249 -35.02 -20.36 44.58
CA ASP A 249 -34.77 -20.13 43.17
C ASP A 249 -33.88 -18.90 42.93
N ARG A 250 -34.10 -17.80 43.67
CA ARG A 250 -33.27 -16.59 43.58
C ARG A 250 -31.86 -16.81 44.13
N THR A 251 -31.70 -17.57 45.21
CA THR A 251 -30.38 -17.95 45.75
C THR A 251 -29.63 -18.82 44.74
N VAL A 252 -30.27 -19.86 44.21
CA VAL A 252 -29.67 -20.78 43.23
C VAL A 252 -29.27 -20.02 41.97
N LYS A 253 -30.14 -19.15 41.46
CA LYS A 253 -29.80 -18.27 40.33
C LYS A 253 -28.57 -17.41 40.64
N SER A 254 -28.49 -16.81 41.81
CA SER A 254 -27.34 -15.98 42.20
C SER A 254 -26.05 -16.77 42.32
N ILE A 255 -26.10 -18.00 42.83
CA ILE A 255 -24.95 -18.91 42.87
C ILE A 255 -24.51 -19.29 41.44
N ASN A 256 -25.46 -19.59 40.56
CA ASN A 256 -25.20 -19.88 39.16
C ASN A 256 -24.55 -18.70 38.44
N ASP A 257 -25.12 -17.50 38.57
CA ASP A 257 -24.54 -16.28 37.99
C ASP A 257 -23.12 -16.03 38.54
N PHE A 258 -22.88 -16.26 39.83
CA PHE A 258 -21.55 -16.12 40.45
C PHE A 258 -20.51 -17.10 39.89
N PHE A 259 -20.92 -18.33 39.58
CA PHE A 259 -20.06 -19.33 38.94
C PHE A 259 -20.08 -19.30 37.41
N GLY A 260 -20.84 -18.39 36.79
CA GLY A 260 -21.05 -18.35 35.35
C GLY A 260 -21.74 -19.60 34.78
N ARG A 261 -22.61 -20.26 35.56
CA ARG A 261 -23.38 -21.45 35.17
C ARG A 261 -24.78 -21.08 34.71
N GLU A 262 -25.33 -21.83 33.76
CA GLU A 262 -26.70 -21.65 33.28
C GLU A 262 -27.64 -22.63 33.98
N THR A 263 -28.75 -22.14 34.55
CA THR A 263 -29.79 -22.96 35.20
C THR A 263 -30.49 -23.90 34.20
N THR A 264 -30.57 -25.19 34.51
CA THR A 264 -30.98 -26.28 33.59
C THR A 264 -32.48 -26.48 33.38
N THR A 265 -33.38 -25.65 33.91
CA THR A 265 -34.84 -25.97 33.93
C THR A 265 -35.79 -24.97 33.27
N GLN A 266 -35.32 -23.93 32.59
CA GLN A 266 -36.22 -23.12 31.75
C GLN A 266 -36.28 -23.66 30.31
N ALA A 267 -37.49 -23.82 29.76
CA ALA A 267 -37.68 -24.19 28.37
C ALA A 267 -36.92 -23.21 27.47
N LYS A 268 -36.13 -23.72 26.50
CA LYS A 268 -35.36 -22.88 25.59
C LYS A 268 -36.31 -21.93 24.85
N PRO A 269 -35.97 -20.63 24.73
CA PRO A 269 -36.80 -19.69 24.02
C PRO A 269 -37.02 -20.12 22.57
N THR A 270 -38.22 -19.87 22.05
CA THR A 270 -38.63 -20.19 20.67
C THR A 270 -39.26 -18.95 20.02
N ALA A 271 -39.34 -18.93 18.69
CA ALA A 271 -40.05 -17.90 17.93
C ALA A 271 -40.89 -18.52 16.80
N LYS A 272 -42.01 -17.89 16.46
CA LYS A 272 -42.93 -18.37 15.41
C LYS A 272 -42.41 -18.03 14.02
N GLU A 273 -42.04 -16.77 13.78
CA GLU A 273 -41.72 -16.25 12.44
C GLU A 273 -40.53 -15.29 12.49
N LEU A 274 -39.64 -15.38 11.49
CA LEU A 274 -38.63 -14.37 11.17
C LEU A 274 -38.89 -13.90 9.75
N LYS A 275 -39.12 -12.59 9.58
CA LYS A 275 -39.44 -11.97 8.29
C LYS A 275 -38.49 -10.83 8.01
N VAL A 276 -38.03 -10.72 6.77
CA VAL A 276 -37.25 -9.59 6.29
C VAL A 276 -38.01 -8.88 5.18
N THR A 277 -38.11 -7.55 5.24
CA THR A 277 -38.80 -6.72 4.25
C THR A 277 -37.93 -5.55 3.79
N SER A 278 -38.04 -5.19 2.51
CA SER A 278 -37.37 -4.01 1.98
C SER A 278 -37.91 -2.74 2.65
N VAL A 279 -37.00 -1.84 3.05
CA VAL A 279 -37.35 -0.49 3.53
C VAL A 279 -36.96 0.55 2.48
N SER A 280 -35.76 0.43 1.91
CA SER A 280 -35.25 1.24 0.80
C SER A 280 -34.26 0.42 -0.03
N ASP A 281 -33.67 1.02 -1.07
CA ASP A 281 -32.60 0.37 -1.85
C ASP A 281 -31.31 0.11 -1.05
N THR A 282 -31.19 0.69 0.15
CA THR A 282 -30.03 0.57 1.04
C THR A 282 -30.36 -0.05 2.39
N SER A 283 -31.62 -0.41 2.65
CA SER A 283 -32.03 -0.90 3.96
C SER A 283 -33.18 -1.88 3.92
N PHE A 284 -33.20 -2.75 4.92
CA PHE A 284 -34.25 -3.73 5.13
C PHE A 284 -34.59 -3.87 6.61
N LYS A 285 -35.83 -4.22 6.91
CA LYS A 285 -36.32 -4.43 8.27
C LYS A 285 -36.36 -5.92 8.56
N ILE A 286 -35.80 -6.31 9.71
CA ILE A 286 -35.91 -7.63 10.29
C ILE A 286 -37.04 -7.58 11.33
N GLU A 287 -37.97 -8.53 11.26
CA GLU A 287 -39.07 -8.68 12.22
C GLU A 287 -39.13 -10.12 12.73
N LEU A 288 -39.02 -10.31 14.04
CA LEU A 288 -39.14 -11.59 14.73
C LEU A 288 -40.44 -11.59 15.56
N LYS A 289 -41.31 -12.57 15.32
CA LYS A 289 -42.64 -12.64 15.94
C LYS A 289 -42.85 -13.92 16.76
N GLY A 290 -43.64 -13.77 17.82
CA GLY A 290 -44.09 -14.87 18.67
C GLY A 290 -42.95 -15.47 19.50
N VAL A 291 -42.06 -14.62 20.01
CA VAL A 291 -40.98 -15.04 20.92
C VAL A 291 -41.57 -15.45 22.27
N THR A 292 -41.18 -16.62 22.78
CA THR A 292 -41.46 -17.00 24.18
C THR A 292 -40.51 -16.27 25.11
N GLU A 293 -41.04 -15.33 25.90
CA GLU A 293 -40.23 -14.37 26.69
C GLU A 293 -39.65 -14.97 27.99
N THR A 294 -39.96 -16.22 28.32
CA THR A 294 -39.33 -16.90 29.46
C THR A 294 -37.83 -16.98 29.21
N SER A 295 -37.04 -16.56 30.22
CA SER A 295 -35.58 -16.64 30.21
C SER A 295 -34.85 -15.67 29.27
N VAL A 296 -35.53 -14.85 28.47
CA VAL A 296 -34.91 -13.94 27.48
C VAL A 296 -34.59 -12.59 28.13
N SER A 297 -33.31 -12.19 28.10
CA SER A 297 -32.87 -10.85 28.51
C SER A 297 -32.94 -9.85 27.36
N LYS A 298 -32.57 -10.26 26.13
CA LYS A 298 -32.70 -9.48 24.91
C LYS A 298 -32.70 -10.34 23.64
N ILE A 299 -33.12 -9.76 22.53
CA ILE A 299 -33.02 -10.36 21.19
C ILE A 299 -31.91 -9.67 20.41
N VAL A 300 -31.07 -10.45 19.73
CA VAL A 300 -30.00 -9.93 18.87
C VAL A 300 -30.04 -10.56 17.48
N PHE A 301 -29.78 -9.76 16.45
CA PHE A 301 -29.69 -10.15 15.06
C PHE A 301 -28.25 -10.05 14.57
N PRO A 302 -27.48 -11.15 14.50
CA PRO A 302 -26.26 -11.19 13.71
C PRO A 302 -26.61 -11.23 12.23
N VAL A 303 -26.01 -10.32 11.48
CA VAL A 303 -26.25 -10.09 10.06
C VAL A 303 -24.91 -9.93 9.36
N TRP A 304 -24.76 -10.52 8.18
CA TRP A 304 -23.57 -10.40 7.34
C TRP A 304 -23.95 -10.61 5.87
N THR A 305 -23.10 -10.18 4.94
CA THR A 305 -23.27 -10.51 3.52
C THR A 305 -22.57 -11.84 3.24
N SER A 306 -23.09 -12.63 2.30
CA SER A 306 -22.41 -13.86 1.86
C SER A 306 -21.08 -13.60 1.11
N LYS A 307 -20.78 -12.33 0.80
CA LYS A 307 -19.58 -11.93 0.10
C LYS A 307 -18.42 -12.01 1.08
N ASN A 308 -17.30 -12.62 0.66
CA ASN A 308 -16.11 -12.82 1.50
C ASN A 308 -16.34 -13.54 2.85
N GLY A 309 -17.44 -14.27 3.01
CA GLY A 309 -17.71 -15.07 4.21
C GLY A 309 -18.49 -14.29 5.27
N GLN A 310 -17.87 -13.95 6.40
CA GLN A 310 -18.47 -13.22 7.52
C GLN A 310 -17.59 -12.00 7.89
N ASP A 311 -16.87 -11.44 6.92
CA ASP A 311 -15.95 -10.32 7.15
C ASP A 311 -16.65 -9.04 7.62
N ASP A 312 -17.95 -8.90 7.31
CA ASP A 312 -18.79 -7.77 7.68
C ASP A 312 -19.84 -8.09 8.77
N LEU A 313 -19.69 -9.20 9.50
CA LEU A 313 -20.62 -9.63 10.53
C LEU A 313 -20.86 -8.55 11.59
N ARG A 314 -22.12 -8.17 11.78
CA ARG A 314 -22.56 -7.26 12.84
C ARG A 314 -23.74 -7.80 13.61
N TRP A 315 -23.72 -7.55 14.92
CA TRP A 315 -24.78 -7.91 15.85
C TRP A 315 -25.62 -6.68 16.19
N TYR A 316 -26.93 -6.76 15.93
CA TYR A 316 -27.87 -5.70 16.24
C TYR A 316 -28.77 -6.10 17.38
N GLU A 317 -28.84 -5.29 18.44
CA GLU A 317 -29.84 -5.48 19.48
C GLU A 317 -31.22 -5.05 18.95
N ALA A 318 -32.19 -5.96 19.01
CA ALA A 318 -33.52 -5.73 18.48
C ALA A 318 -34.32 -4.80 19.39
N LYS A 319 -35.10 -3.91 18.79
CA LYS A 319 -36.10 -3.12 19.48
C LYS A 319 -37.32 -3.98 19.78
N ARG A 320 -37.81 -3.94 21.02
CA ARG A 320 -39.09 -4.57 21.40
C ARG A 320 -40.25 -3.67 20.97
N ASP A 321 -41.06 -4.13 20.03
CA ASP A 321 -42.21 -3.38 19.48
C ASP A 321 -43.57 -3.83 20.05
N GLY A 322 -43.58 -4.88 20.86
CA GLY A 322 -44.77 -5.43 21.50
C GLY A 322 -44.45 -6.76 22.18
N GLU A 323 -45.46 -7.39 22.80
CA GLU A 323 -45.28 -8.69 23.42
C GLU A 323 -44.86 -9.75 22.38
N GLY A 324 -43.67 -10.33 22.56
CA GLY A 324 -43.11 -11.32 21.65
C GLY A 324 -42.80 -10.79 20.24
N LEU A 325 -42.75 -9.47 20.03
CA LEU A 325 -42.46 -8.83 18.75
C LEU A 325 -41.21 -7.96 18.84
N TYR A 326 -40.22 -8.28 18.01
CA TYR A 326 -38.93 -7.61 17.97
C TYR A 326 -38.56 -7.21 16.55
N SER A 327 -37.97 -6.03 16.37
CA SER A 327 -37.50 -5.61 15.05
C SER A 327 -36.21 -4.80 15.06
N PHE A 328 -35.57 -4.74 13.90
CA PHE A 328 -34.42 -3.87 13.66
C PHE A 328 -34.36 -3.47 12.18
N VAL A 329 -33.93 -2.25 11.87
CA VAL A 329 -33.69 -1.80 10.48
C VAL A 329 -32.20 -1.83 10.20
N VAL A 330 -31.79 -2.72 9.31
CA VAL A 330 -30.39 -2.85 8.87
C VAL A 330 -30.17 -1.92 7.67
N ASN A 331 -29.10 -1.13 7.74
CA ASN A 331 -28.63 -0.30 6.64
C ASN A 331 -27.33 -0.91 6.09
N ASN A 332 -27.22 -1.05 4.77
CA ASN A 332 -26.06 -1.66 4.14
C ASN A 332 -24.77 -0.84 4.32
N ALA A 333 -24.83 0.43 4.69
CA ALA A 333 -23.66 1.22 5.09
C ALA A 333 -22.91 0.60 6.27
N ASN A 334 -23.60 -0.17 7.12
CA ASN A 334 -22.98 -0.94 8.19
C ASN A 334 -22.33 -2.25 7.71
N HIS A 335 -22.54 -2.62 6.45
CA HIS A 335 -22.15 -3.87 5.82
C HIS A 335 -21.34 -3.58 4.56
N ASN A 336 -20.32 -2.73 4.71
CA ASN A 336 -19.42 -2.32 3.62
C ASN A 336 -20.12 -1.72 2.38
N ASN A 337 -21.35 -1.22 2.52
CA ASN A 337 -22.23 -0.79 1.43
C ASN A 337 -22.51 -1.89 0.39
N GLU A 338 -22.48 -3.14 0.82
CA GLU A 338 -22.67 -4.28 -0.07
C GLU A 338 -24.17 -4.46 -0.40
N SER A 339 -24.39 -5.21 -1.47
CA SER A 339 -25.72 -5.63 -1.92
C SER A 339 -25.63 -7.09 -2.33
N GLY A 340 -26.76 -7.73 -2.60
CA GLY A 340 -26.85 -9.16 -2.80
C GLY A 340 -27.33 -9.87 -1.54
N LEU A 341 -26.89 -11.11 -1.35
CA LEU A 341 -27.43 -12.01 -0.34
C LEU A 341 -26.87 -11.71 1.05
N TYR A 342 -27.75 -11.25 1.94
CA TYR A 342 -27.54 -11.12 3.38
C TYR A 342 -28.01 -12.37 4.09
N ILE A 343 -27.24 -12.82 5.09
CA ILE A 343 -27.63 -13.85 6.04
C ILE A 343 -28.06 -13.17 7.33
N VAL A 344 -29.23 -13.55 7.84
CA VAL A 344 -29.85 -12.97 9.03
C VAL A 344 -30.17 -14.08 10.00
N HIS A 345 -29.53 -14.05 11.16
CA HIS A 345 -29.87 -14.91 12.28
C HIS A 345 -30.64 -14.11 13.33
N ALA A 346 -31.38 -14.82 14.17
CA ALA A 346 -32.06 -14.26 15.32
C ALA A 346 -31.77 -15.11 16.55
N TYR A 347 -31.13 -14.52 17.56
CA TYR A 347 -30.83 -15.17 18.83
C TYR A 347 -31.60 -14.51 19.97
N ALA A 348 -32.06 -15.33 20.90
CA ALA A 348 -32.34 -14.87 22.25
C ALA A 348 -31.07 -14.95 23.07
N GLN A 349 -30.71 -13.84 23.72
CA GLN A 349 -29.79 -13.89 24.83
C GLN A 349 -30.58 -14.20 26.10
N THR A 350 -30.16 -15.21 26.86
CA THR A 350 -30.79 -15.51 28.15
C THR A 350 -30.32 -14.56 29.25
N PHE A 351 -30.91 -14.61 30.45
CA PHE A 351 -30.39 -13.85 31.60
C PHE A 351 -29.01 -14.33 32.08
N SER A 352 -28.57 -15.54 31.72
CA SER A 352 -27.22 -16.07 31.98
C SER A 352 -26.20 -15.69 30.90
N GLY A 353 -26.66 -15.20 29.75
CA GLY A 353 -25.82 -14.80 28.63
C GLY A 353 -25.77 -15.78 27.46
N GLU A 354 -26.34 -16.99 27.56
CA GLU A 354 -26.50 -17.95 26.45
C GLU A 354 -27.09 -17.26 25.23
N LEU A 355 -26.56 -17.56 24.05
CA LEU A 355 -27.20 -17.22 22.79
C LEU A 355 -27.93 -18.44 22.24
N VAL A 356 -29.25 -18.41 22.29
CA VAL A 356 -30.12 -19.46 21.74
C VAL A 356 -30.61 -19.04 20.36
N LEU A 357 -30.22 -19.78 19.31
CA LEU A 357 -30.70 -19.53 17.94
C LEU A 357 -32.20 -19.82 17.85
N LEU A 358 -32.98 -18.81 17.50
CA LEU A 358 -34.44 -18.93 17.37
C LEU A 358 -34.85 -19.25 15.93
N LYS A 359 -34.31 -18.48 14.99
CA LYS A 359 -34.59 -18.56 13.55
C LYS A 359 -33.39 -18.02 12.77
N TYR A 360 -33.33 -18.39 11.50
CA TYR A 360 -32.44 -17.76 10.52
C TYR A 360 -33.18 -17.65 9.20
N THR A 361 -32.76 -16.71 8.37
CA THR A 361 -33.22 -16.52 7.00
C THR A 361 -32.12 -15.83 6.22
N ASP A 362 -32.28 -15.77 4.91
CA ASP A 362 -31.53 -14.87 4.06
C ASP A 362 -32.44 -13.76 3.51
N TYR A 363 -31.81 -12.72 2.97
CA TYR A 363 -32.48 -11.64 2.26
C TYR A 363 -31.57 -11.10 1.15
N THR A 364 -32.08 -11.00 -0.07
CA THR A 364 -31.32 -10.40 -1.17
C THR A 364 -31.65 -8.91 -1.27
N LEU A 365 -30.72 -8.06 -0.85
CA LEU A 365 -30.79 -6.63 -1.12
C LEU A 365 -30.42 -6.40 -2.58
N LYS A 366 -31.32 -5.75 -3.34
CA LYS A 366 -31.08 -5.52 -4.77
C LYS A 366 -29.81 -4.67 -4.96
N PRO A 367 -28.93 -5.02 -5.93
CA PRO A 367 -27.83 -4.14 -6.30
C PRO A 367 -28.37 -2.78 -6.71
N GLN A 368 -27.78 -1.71 -6.16
CA GLN A 368 -28.04 -0.38 -6.69
C GLN A 368 -27.53 -0.30 -8.13
N GLU A 369 -28.33 0.29 -9.01
CA GLU A 369 -27.83 0.67 -10.33
C GLU A 369 -26.64 1.62 -10.15
N LYS A 370 -25.47 1.20 -10.62
CA LYS A 370 -24.27 2.03 -10.55
C LYS A 370 -24.54 3.33 -11.33
N PRO A 371 -24.16 4.50 -10.78
CA PRO A 371 -24.22 5.74 -11.53
C PRO A 371 -23.55 5.59 -12.90
N SER A 372 -24.24 6.02 -13.95
CA SER A 372 -23.76 5.99 -15.32
C SER A 372 -24.17 7.26 -16.04
N ALA A 373 -23.40 7.66 -17.03
CA ALA A 373 -23.75 8.75 -17.95
C ALA A 373 -23.80 8.18 -19.37
N GLU A 374 -24.30 8.95 -20.32
CA GLU A 374 -24.29 8.57 -21.74
C GLU A 374 -23.06 9.15 -22.45
N ALA A 375 -22.66 10.38 -22.09
CA ALA A 375 -21.48 11.03 -22.65
C ALA A 375 -20.99 12.20 -21.76
N ILE A 376 -19.76 12.65 -22.04
CA ILE A 376 -19.25 13.97 -21.66
C ILE A 376 -18.84 14.71 -22.94
N GLU A 377 -19.43 15.87 -23.17
CA GLU A 377 -19.24 16.68 -24.36
C GLU A 377 -18.43 17.94 -24.03
N ILE A 378 -17.46 18.25 -24.90
CA ILE A 378 -16.73 19.52 -24.85
C ILE A 378 -17.28 20.44 -25.92
N THR A 379 -17.71 21.63 -25.52
CA THR A 379 -18.29 22.66 -26.40
C THR A 379 -17.70 24.03 -26.08
N ASN A 380 -17.95 25.03 -26.94
CA ASN A 380 -17.45 26.40 -26.77
C ASN A 380 -15.94 26.50 -26.56
N LEU A 381 -15.17 25.65 -27.26
CA LEU A 381 -13.71 25.62 -27.17
C LEU A 381 -13.10 26.85 -27.83
N THR A 382 -12.37 27.64 -27.05
CA THR A 382 -11.58 28.80 -27.50
C THR A 382 -10.20 28.77 -26.84
N SER A 383 -9.33 29.74 -27.16
CA SER A 383 -8.05 29.92 -26.47
C SER A 383 -8.20 30.36 -25.00
N ASP A 384 -9.40 30.72 -24.56
CA ASP A 384 -9.67 31.27 -23.22
C ASP A 384 -10.43 30.28 -22.31
N GLY A 385 -11.08 29.27 -22.90
CA GLY A 385 -11.81 28.27 -22.13
C GLY A 385 -12.61 27.29 -22.98
N PHE A 386 -13.31 26.39 -22.31
CA PHE A 386 -14.29 25.49 -22.90
C PHE A 386 -15.34 25.09 -21.87
N ARG A 387 -16.47 24.56 -22.33
CA ARG A 387 -17.51 23.98 -21.47
C ARG A 387 -17.48 22.47 -21.54
N ALA A 388 -17.44 21.81 -20.40
CA ALA A 388 -17.60 20.36 -20.27
C ALA A 388 -19.00 20.03 -19.73
N THR A 389 -19.74 19.16 -20.42
CA THR A 389 -21.13 18.81 -20.09
C THR A 389 -21.32 17.29 -20.04
N VAL A 390 -21.80 16.76 -18.92
CA VAL A 390 -22.17 15.35 -18.73
C VAL A 390 -23.65 15.16 -19.06
N LYS A 391 -23.94 14.28 -20.01
CA LYS A 391 -25.28 13.98 -20.55
C LYS A 391 -25.80 12.62 -20.05
N GLY A 392 -27.12 12.52 -19.90
CA GLY A 392 -27.80 11.23 -19.66
C GLY A 392 -27.45 10.56 -18.33
N LEU A 393 -27.24 11.35 -17.26
CA LEU A 393 -26.89 10.82 -15.95
C LEU A 393 -28.04 9.98 -15.35
N LYS A 394 -27.74 8.73 -15.00
CA LYS A 394 -28.65 7.75 -14.38
C LYS A 394 -28.08 7.25 -13.06
N GLY A 395 -28.95 6.78 -12.17
CA GLY A 395 -28.59 6.29 -10.84
C GLY A 395 -28.81 7.33 -9.72
N ASN A 396 -28.69 6.88 -8.47
CA ASN A 396 -28.90 7.72 -7.29
C ASN A 396 -27.67 8.59 -7.00
N VAL A 397 -27.73 9.87 -7.38
CA VAL A 397 -26.60 10.81 -7.32
C VAL A 397 -27.03 12.15 -6.74
N THR A 398 -26.14 12.80 -5.99
CA THR A 398 -26.33 14.15 -5.42
C THR A 398 -25.72 15.25 -6.28
N GLY A 399 -24.82 14.91 -7.21
CA GLY A 399 -24.19 15.86 -8.12
C GLY A 399 -23.12 15.22 -9.00
N VAL A 400 -22.37 16.06 -9.75
CA VAL A 400 -21.25 15.63 -10.59
C VAL A 400 -20.03 16.52 -10.30
N THR A 401 -18.86 15.90 -10.22
CA THR A 401 -17.58 16.58 -10.05
C THR A 401 -16.67 16.28 -11.23
N LEU A 402 -16.03 17.31 -11.76
CA LEU A 402 -15.22 17.29 -12.98
C LEU A 402 -13.78 17.73 -12.66
N PRO A 403 -12.86 16.81 -12.31
CA PRO A 403 -11.44 17.12 -12.29
C PRO A 403 -10.91 17.34 -13.71
N THR A 404 -10.23 18.47 -13.87
CA THR A 404 -9.70 18.94 -15.15
C THR A 404 -8.24 19.38 -14.97
N TRP A 405 -7.38 19.05 -15.92
CA TRP A 405 -5.96 19.44 -15.92
C TRP A 405 -5.43 19.53 -17.35
N SER A 406 -4.37 20.31 -17.57
CA SER A 406 -3.63 20.31 -18.82
C SER A 406 -2.56 19.21 -18.81
N SER A 407 -2.12 18.75 -19.98
CA SER A 407 -1.00 17.80 -20.08
C SER A 407 0.36 18.45 -19.82
N HIS A 408 0.39 19.78 -19.63
CA HIS A 408 1.63 20.51 -19.35
C HIS A 408 2.13 20.07 -17.97
N GLN A 409 3.38 19.62 -17.87
CA GLN A 409 4.00 19.16 -16.62
C GLN A 409 3.18 18.14 -15.79
N GLY A 410 2.29 17.37 -16.44
CA GLY A 410 1.53 16.29 -15.81
C GLY A 410 0.14 16.73 -15.35
N GLN A 411 -0.06 16.89 -14.03
CA GLN A 411 -1.31 17.31 -13.39
C GLN A 411 -1.05 18.47 -12.42
N ASP A 412 -0.02 19.26 -12.68
CA ASP A 412 0.43 20.33 -11.79
C ASP A 412 -0.56 21.51 -11.71
N ASP A 413 -1.54 21.55 -12.62
CA ASP A 413 -2.64 22.50 -12.69
C ASP A 413 -4.03 21.85 -12.45
N LEU A 414 -4.08 20.64 -11.88
CA LEU A 414 -5.34 19.92 -11.61
C LEU A 414 -6.30 20.73 -10.74
N LYS A 415 -7.51 20.94 -11.26
CA LYS A 415 -8.60 21.62 -10.56
C LYS A 415 -9.89 20.80 -10.60
N TRP A 416 -10.54 20.71 -9.45
CA TRP A 416 -11.82 20.02 -9.29
C TRP A 416 -12.96 21.02 -9.42
N TYR A 417 -13.85 20.79 -10.39
CA TYR A 417 -15.03 21.61 -10.61
C TYR A 417 -16.29 20.90 -10.13
N THR A 418 -17.10 21.56 -9.30
CA THR A 418 -18.46 21.10 -9.01
C THR A 418 -19.38 21.53 -10.14
N ALA A 419 -19.94 20.58 -10.87
CA ALA A 419 -20.78 20.87 -12.03
C ALA A 419 -22.16 21.42 -11.63
N LYS A 420 -22.67 22.36 -12.42
CA LYS A 420 -24.01 22.93 -12.29
C LYS A 420 -25.00 22.11 -13.10
N LYS A 421 -26.22 21.93 -12.58
CA LYS A 421 -27.29 21.24 -13.30
C LYS A 421 -28.06 22.23 -14.17
N ASP A 422 -28.25 21.92 -15.45
CA ASP A 422 -29.11 22.69 -16.36
C ASP A 422 -30.58 22.22 -16.33
N ASN A 423 -31.45 22.91 -17.06
CA ASN A 423 -32.90 22.63 -17.11
C ASN A 423 -33.23 21.30 -17.81
N ASP A 424 -32.31 20.78 -18.62
CA ASP A 424 -32.47 19.51 -19.33
C ASP A 424 -31.94 18.33 -18.50
N GLY A 425 -31.46 18.61 -17.28
CA GLY A 425 -30.95 17.61 -16.34
C GLY A 425 -29.48 17.24 -16.54
N ASN A 426 -28.74 17.91 -17.42
CA ASN A 426 -27.31 17.69 -17.64
C ASN A 426 -26.47 18.46 -16.63
N TYR A 427 -25.23 18.03 -16.43
CA TYR A 427 -24.31 18.65 -15.49
C TYR A 427 -23.13 19.27 -16.23
N TYR A 428 -22.88 20.57 -16.09
CA TYR A 428 -21.83 21.27 -16.82
C TYR A 428 -20.93 22.14 -15.95
N THR A 429 -19.72 22.39 -16.42
CA THR A 429 -18.82 23.44 -15.91
C THR A 429 -18.15 24.20 -17.05
N ASP A 430 -17.86 25.48 -16.80
CA ASP A 430 -17.06 26.31 -17.68
C ASP A 430 -15.61 26.31 -17.16
N VAL A 431 -14.71 25.73 -17.94
CA VAL A 431 -13.27 25.68 -17.66
C VAL A 431 -12.62 26.90 -18.28
N LYS A 432 -11.94 27.69 -17.45
CA LYS A 432 -11.18 28.87 -17.89
C LYS A 432 -9.70 28.51 -17.93
N ILE A 433 -9.04 28.82 -19.03
CA ILE A 433 -7.61 28.48 -19.19
C ILE A 433 -6.74 29.30 -18.21
N ALA A 434 -7.18 30.50 -17.82
CA ALA A 434 -6.55 31.30 -16.78
C ALA A 434 -6.52 30.61 -15.39
N ASP A 435 -7.47 29.71 -15.12
CA ASP A 435 -7.50 28.94 -13.87
C ASP A 435 -6.49 27.78 -13.87
N HIS A 436 -5.90 27.49 -15.02
CA HIS A 436 -4.97 26.39 -15.30
C HIS A 436 -3.63 26.96 -15.79
N LYS A 437 -3.12 27.95 -15.05
CA LYS A 437 -1.84 28.65 -15.29
C LYS A 437 -1.68 29.31 -16.66
N GLY A 438 -2.72 29.31 -17.48
CA GLY A 438 -2.60 29.75 -18.87
C GLY A 438 -1.93 28.70 -19.76
N ASP A 439 -1.95 27.42 -19.39
CA ASP A 439 -1.37 26.35 -20.21
C ASP A 439 -2.21 26.10 -21.49
N ARG A 440 -1.59 25.55 -22.53
CA ARG A 440 -2.22 25.29 -23.83
C ARG A 440 -1.96 23.85 -24.27
N GLY A 441 -2.71 23.39 -25.26
CA GLY A 441 -2.64 22.01 -25.74
C GLY A 441 -3.69 21.10 -25.11
N VAL A 442 -3.35 19.84 -24.82
CA VAL A 442 -4.34 18.84 -24.44
C VAL A 442 -4.77 19.00 -22.98
N TYR A 443 -6.07 19.22 -22.77
CA TYR A 443 -6.75 19.20 -21.48
C TYR A 443 -7.53 17.89 -21.31
N HIS A 444 -7.45 17.31 -20.13
CA HIS A 444 -8.20 16.12 -19.73
C HIS A 444 -9.32 16.53 -18.79
N VAL A 445 -10.52 15.99 -19.01
CA VAL A 445 -11.68 16.19 -18.15
C VAL A 445 -12.23 14.83 -17.78
N HIS A 446 -12.17 14.48 -16.52
CA HIS A 446 -12.84 13.28 -16.01
C HIS A 446 -14.17 13.68 -15.37
N ALA A 447 -15.12 12.76 -15.35
CA ALA A 447 -16.42 12.96 -14.71
C ALA A 447 -16.69 11.91 -13.65
N TYR A 448 -17.07 12.37 -12.46
CA TYR A 448 -17.46 11.53 -11.34
C TYR A 448 -18.86 11.92 -10.87
N ALA A 449 -19.72 10.93 -10.65
CA ALA A 449 -20.96 11.11 -9.90
C ALA A 449 -20.67 11.16 -8.41
N ASN A 450 -21.29 12.13 -7.73
CA ASN A 450 -21.30 12.20 -6.28
C ASN A 450 -22.49 11.37 -5.78
N THR A 451 -22.24 10.35 -4.97
CA THR A 451 -23.30 9.51 -4.39
C THR A 451 -23.75 10.06 -3.03
N PRO A 452 -24.97 9.74 -2.56
CA PRO A 452 -25.45 10.20 -1.24
C PRO A 452 -24.59 9.78 -0.05
N ASP A 453 -23.83 8.68 -0.15
CA ASP A 453 -22.87 8.22 0.86
C ASP A 453 -21.50 8.92 0.78
N GLY A 454 -21.36 9.96 -0.06
CA GLY A 454 -20.17 10.80 -0.16
C GLY A 454 -19.04 10.23 -1.03
N LYS A 455 -19.27 9.14 -1.76
CA LYS A 455 -18.28 8.57 -2.68
C LYS A 455 -18.33 9.21 -4.07
N LEU A 456 -17.21 9.10 -4.79
CA LEU A 456 -17.10 9.47 -6.20
C LEU A 456 -17.10 8.21 -7.06
N VAL A 457 -18.08 8.09 -7.96
CA VAL A 457 -18.15 7.00 -8.94
C VAL A 457 -17.75 7.52 -10.30
N GLY A 458 -16.69 6.95 -10.90
CA GLY A 458 -16.23 7.34 -12.23
C GLY A 458 -17.29 7.05 -13.29
N LEU A 459 -17.59 8.05 -14.12
CA LEU A 459 -18.59 7.97 -15.18
C LEU A 459 -17.89 7.82 -16.53
N TYR A 460 -17.26 8.90 -16.98
CA TYR A 460 -16.63 9.03 -18.29
C TYR A 460 -15.40 9.94 -18.18
N ASN A 461 -14.59 9.97 -19.23
CA ASN A 461 -13.59 10.99 -19.45
C ASN A 461 -13.67 11.49 -20.90
N ASN A 462 -13.19 12.71 -21.11
CA ASN A 462 -12.94 13.26 -22.43
C ASN A 462 -11.66 14.10 -22.39
N SER A 463 -11.12 14.39 -23.56
CA SER A 463 -10.01 15.33 -23.69
C SER A 463 -10.28 16.29 -24.84
N THR A 464 -9.68 17.48 -24.76
CA THR A 464 -9.75 18.47 -25.84
C THR A 464 -8.41 19.16 -26.00
N LYS A 465 -8.08 19.58 -27.22
CA LYS A 465 -6.87 20.37 -27.48
C LYS A 465 -7.24 21.84 -27.53
N VAL A 466 -6.94 22.57 -26.46
CA VAL A 466 -7.13 24.01 -26.37
C VAL A 466 -6.20 24.69 -27.39
N PRO A 467 -6.74 25.45 -28.35
CA PRO A 467 -5.97 26.09 -29.39
C PRO A 467 -5.13 27.25 -28.84
N GLU A 468 -4.04 27.56 -29.53
CA GLU A 468 -3.30 28.80 -29.29
C GLU A 468 -4.18 30.03 -29.61
N PRO A 469 -3.97 31.18 -28.94
CA PRO A 469 -4.63 32.42 -29.32
C PRO A 469 -4.28 32.76 -30.77
N ALA A 470 -5.28 33.09 -31.58
CA ALA A 470 -5.06 33.47 -32.98
C ALA A 470 -4.03 34.61 -33.08
N VAL A 471 -2.96 34.37 -33.85
CA VAL A 471 -1.92 35.36 -34.16
C VAL A 471 -2.38 36.15 -35.38
N VAL A 472 -2.50 37.47 -35.25
CA VAL A 472 -2.64 38.36 -36.42
C VAL A 472 -1.21 38.62 -36.91
N GLU A 473 -0.78 37.91 -37.95
CA GLU A 473 0.56 38.08 -38.52
C GLU A 473 0.60 39.30 -39.48
N PRO A 474 1.64 40.14 -39.43
CA PRO A 474 1.86 41.17 -40.45
C PRO A 474 2.46 40.52 -41.71
N GLU A 475 1.72 40.53 -42.82
CA GLU A 475 2.20 40.07 -44.12
C GLU A 475 3.17 41.08 -44.75
N GLY A 476 4.35 40.61 -45.15
CA GLY A 476 5.33 41.40 -45.91
C GLY A 476 6.54 40.55 -46.30
N SER A 477 6.93 40.55 -47.58
CA SER A 477 8.16 39.91 -48.05
C SER A 477 9.35 40.80 -47.72
N SER A 478 10.25 40.34 -46.85
CA SER A 478 11.50 41.02 -46.52
C SER A 478 12.69 40.28 -47.12
N ASP A 479 13.59 41.00 -47.82
CA ASP A 479 14.84 40.41 -48.31
C ASP A 479 15.83 40.31 -47.13
N PHE A 480 16.34 39.10 -46.90
CA PHE A 480 17.27 38.81 -45.82
C PHE A 480 18.57 38.24 -46.40
N TYR A 481 19.67 38.96 -46.25
CA TYR A 481 20.97 38.55 -46.79
C TYR A 481 22.14 38.98 -45.90
N ALA A 482 23.31 38.39 -46.16
CA ALA A 482 24.56 38.70 -45.49
C ALA A 482 25.55 39.32 -46.48
N GLU A 483 26.39 40.22 -45.99
CA GLU A 483 27.46 40.87 -46.73
C GLU A 483 28.72 40.99 -45.88
N ASN A 484 29.86 41.32 -46.51
CA ASN A 484 31.17 41.42 -45.85
C ASN A 484 31.54 40.15 -45.07
N ILE A 485 31.34 38.97 -45.68
CA ILE A 485 31.60 37.67 -45.06
C ILE A 485 33.11 37.41 -45.10
N THR A 486 33.71 37.24 -43.92
CA THR A 486 35.14 36.95 -43.71
C THR A 486 35.29 35.92 -42.59
N SER A 487 36.47 35.32 -42.40
CA SER A 487 36.75 34.43 -41.27
C SER A 487 36.56 35.08 -39.88
N SER A 488 36.51 36.43 -39.83
CA SER A 488 36.28 37.21 -38.60
C SER A 488 34.80 37.52 -38.32
N GLY A 489 33.90 37.28 -39.28
CA GLY A 489 32.48 37.59 -39.16
C GLY A 489 31.82 38.10 -40.45
N PHE A 490 30.56 38.53 -40.31
CA PHE A 490 29.70 39.00 -41.40
C PHE A 490 28.68 40.04 -40.93
N THR A 491 28.08 40.79 -41.85
CA THR A 491 27.01 41.75 -41.56
C THR A 491 25.70 41.26 -42.15
N LEU A 492 24.65 41.20 -41.33
CA LEU A 492 23.30 40.85 -41.73
C LEU A 492 22.50 42.10 -42.11
N GLN A 493 21.74 42.01 -43.19
CA GLN A 493 20.83 43.04 -43.68
C GLN A 493 19.43 42.47 -43.90
N LEU A 494 18.42 43.09 -43.30
CA LEU A 494 17.01 42.77 -43.49
C LEU A 494 16.27 44.01 -43.98
N THR A 495 15.72 43.95 -45.19
CA THR A 495 15.01 45.06 -45.85
C THR A 495 13.52 44.75 -46.03
N GLY A 496 12.68 45.76 -46.25
CA GLY A 496 11.23 45.55 -46.43
C GLY A 496 10.47 45.24 -45.14
N VAL A 497 11.05 45.51 -43.97
CA VAL A 497 10.41 45.27 -42.67
C VAL A 497 9.19 46.20 -42.48
N PRO A 498 7.98 45.67 -42.19
CA PRO A 498 6.76 46.46 -42.04
C PRO A 498 6.84 47.53 -40.93
N ARG A 499 6.06 48.62 -41.05
CA ARG A 499 6.14 49.78 -40.12
C ARG A 499 5.66 49.45 -38.70
N GLU A 500 4.83 48.44 -38.55
CA GLU A 500 4.27 47.94 -37.29
C GLU A 500 5.28 47.13 -36.45
N VAL A 501 6.43 46.79 -37.05
CA VAL A 501 7.55 46.14 -36.36
C VAL A 501 8.35 47.19 -35.59
N SER A 502 8.37 47.06 -34.26
CA SER A 502 9.11 47.92 -33.34
C SER A 502 10.58 47.51 -33.19
N GLY A 503 10.94 46.27 -33.53
CA GLY A 503 12.32 45.78 -33.48
C GLY A 503 12.50 44.39 -34.12
N VAL A 504 13.74 43.97 -34.32
CA VAL A 504 14.09 42.68 -34.95
C VAL A 504 15.16 41.98 -34.13
N TYR A 505 14.90 40.72 -33.76
CA TYR A 505 15.88 39.81 -33.18
C TYR A 505 16.43 38.87 -34.24
N LEU A 506 17.76 38.67 -34.24
CA LEU A 506 18.49 37.80 -35.14
C LEU A 506 19.31 36.75 -34.35
N PRO A 507 18.68 35.70 -33.79
CA PRO A 507 19.42 34.57 -33.23
C PRO A 507 20.28 33.90 -34.30
N THR A 508 21.57 33.75 -33.98
CA THR A 508 22.62 33.27 -34.87
C THR A 508 23.44 32.19 -34.16
N TRP A 509 23.77 31.09 -34.83
CA TRP A 509 24.63 30.02 -34.33
C TRP A 509 25.39 29.36 -35.48
N SER A 510 26.53 28.72 -35.21
CA SER A 510 27.26 27.93 -36.21
C SER A 510 26.74 26.49 -36.26
N ASP A 511 26.91 25.77 -37.37
CA ASP A 511 26.51 24.35 -37.46
C ASP A 511 27.33 23.44 -36.54
N ASN A 512 28.51 23.91 -36.09
CA ASN A 512 29.43 23.14 -35.27
C ASN A 512 28.79 22.82 -33.91
N ASN A 513 28.67 21.53 -33.59
CA ASN A 513 28.06 21.05 -32.34
C ASN A 513 26.62 21.54 -32.10
N GLY A 514 25.89 21.94 -33.15
CA GLY A 514 24.50 22.38 -33.05
C GLY A 514 24.38 23.84 -32.57
N GLN A 515 23.43 24.16 -31.69
CA GLN A 515 23.20 25.53 -31.21
C GLN A 515 24.06 25.89 -29.98
N ASP A 516 25.23 25.26 -29.83
CA ASP A 516 26.03 25.37 -28.61
C ASP A 516 26.70 26.76 -28.45
N ASP A 517 26.67 27.58 -29.50
CA ASP A 517 27.21 28.92 -29.59
C ASP A 517 26.14 29.97 -29.96
N LEU A 518 24.85 29.66 -29.74
CA LEU A 518 23.72 30.54 -30.07
C LEU A 518 23.81 31.90 -29.36
N VAL A 519 23.81 32.98 -30.16
CA VAL A 519 23.76 34.36 -29.68
C VAL A 519 22.59 35.12 -30.31
N TRP A 520 21.83 35.83 -29.49
CA TRP A 520 20.73 36.69 -29.94
C TRP A 520 21.23 38.10 -30.22
N TYR A 521 21.13 38.54 -31.47
CA TYR A 521 21.48 39.91 -31.86
C TYR A 521 20.23 40.77 -31.99
N TRP A 522 20.24 41.94 -31.34
CA TRP A 522 19.23 42.97 -31.61
C TRP A 522 19.67 43.79 -32.82
N ALA A 523 18.91 43.72 -33.91
CA ALA A 523 19.26 44.42 -35.14
C ALA A 523 19.03 45.93 -35.00
N LYS A 524 20.02 46.72 -35.42
CA LYS A 524 19.94 48.17 -35.44
C LYS A 524 19.17 48.63 -36.66
N ARG A 525 18.09 49.39 -36.45
CA ARG A 525 17.36 50.08 -37.53
C ARG A 525 18.26 51.16 -38.13
N VAL A 526 18.59 51.03 -39.42
CA VAL A 526 19.46 52.00 -40.13
C VAL A 526 18.66 52.98 -40.97
N SER A 527 17.49 52.58 -41.47
CA SER A 527 16.53 53.45 -42.15
C SER A 527 15.12 52.83 -42.08
N ASN A 528 14.10 53.49 -42.65
CA ASN A 528 12.74 52.96 -42.61
C ASN A 528 12.66 51.61 -43.36
N GLY A 529 12.34 50.55 -42.62
CA GLY A 529 12.20 49.19 -43.15
C GLY A 529 13.51 48.44 -43.33
N VAL A 530 14.66 48.98 -42.87
CA VAL A 530 15.97 48.34 -42.98
C VAL A 530 16.63 48.18 -41.61
N TYR A 531 17.01 46.95 -41.28
CA TYR A 531 17.66 46.56 -40.03
C TYR A 531 18.98 45.84 -40.32
N THR A 532 20.01 46.10 -39.51
CA THR A 532 21.35 45.51 -39.68
C THR A 532 21.91 44.97 -38.38
N ALA A 533 22.71 43.90 -38.44
CA ALA A 533 23.49 43.41 -37.31
C ALA A 533 24.88 42.93 -37.75
N LYS A 534 25.91 43.23 -36.96
CA LYS A 534 27.26 42.69 -37.19
C LYS A 534 27.48 41.47 -36.32
N ILE A 535 27.85 40.37 -36.96
CA ILE A 535 28.16 39.08 -36.34
C ILE A 535 29.68 38.91 -36.36
N SER A 536 30.24 38.51 -35.23
CA SER A 536 31.67 38.30 -35.05
C SER A 536 31.88 36.85 -34.63
N THR A 537 32.75 36.14 -35.35
CA THR A 537 33.03 34.71 -35.10
C THR A 537 33.61 34.47 -33.72
N ASP A 538 34.32 35.43 -33.11
CA ASP A 538 34.80 35.34 -31.71
C ASP A 538 33.68 35.12 -30.69
N LYS A 539 32.47 35.63 -30.96
CA LYS A 539 31.28 35.40 -30.11
C LYS A 539 30.65 34.04 -30.33
N HIS A 540 31.12 33.34 -31.34
CA HIS A 540 30.73 32.02 -31.82
C HIS A 540 31.97 31.11 -31.83
N LYS A 541 32.81 31.22 -30.79
CA LYS A 541 34.00 30.38 -30.52
C LYS A 541 35.08 30.38 -31.62
N GLY A 542 35.01 31.30 -32.57
CA GLY A 542 35.89 31.35 -33.74
C GLY A 542 35.51 30.32 -34.82
N ASP A 543 34.30 29.76 -34.74
CA ASP A 543 33.83 28.76 -35.69
C ASP A 543 33.78 29.32 -37.13
N THR A 544 34.03 28.44 -38.09
CA THR A 544 33.93 28.73 -39.52
C THR A 544 33.04 27.68 -40.16
N GLY A 545 32.65 27.87 -41.42
CA GLY A 545 31.63 27.07 -42.08
C GLY A 545 30.24 27.69 -41.96
N ARG A 546 29.21 26.86 -41.94
CA ARG A 546 27.82 27.34 -42.04
C ARG A 546 27.33 27.91 -40.70
N TYR A 547 26.67 29.05 -40.79
CA TYR A 547 25.92 29.71 -39.73
C TYR A 547 24.45 29.73 -40.09
N HIS A 548 23.61 29.46 -39.10
CA HIS A 548 22.16 29.58 -39.19
C HIS A 548 21.70 30.87 -38.50
N VAL A 549 20.87 31.64 -39.20
CA VAL A 549 20.30 32.88 -38.68
C VAL A 549 18.79 32.87 -38.87
N HIS A 550 18.04 33.09 -37.81
CA HIS A 550 16.60 33.36 -37.91
C HIS A 550 16.32 34.84 -37.70
N ALA A 551 15.20 35.33 -38.24
CA ALA A 551 14.70 36.67 -38.04
C ALA A 551 13.34 36.64 -37.34
N TYR A 552 13.23 37.35 -36.21
CA TYR A 552 12.02 37.51 -35.43
C TYR A 552 11.62 38.97 -35.33
N TYR A 553 10.37 39.27 -35.64
CA TYR A 553 9.79 40.61 -35.52
C TYR A 553 9.19 40.82 -34.15
N VAL A 554 9.45 42.00 -33.59
CA VAL A 554 8.81 42.47 -32.37
C VAL A 554 7.73 43.48 -32.74
N SER A 555 6.48 43.17 -32.43
CA SER A 555 5.36 44.11 -32.63
C SER A 555 5.43 45.29 -31.66
N SER A 556 4.63 46.34 -31.89
CA SER A 556 4.47 47.48 -30.97
C SER A 556 3.95 47.10 -29.56
N LYS A 557 3.36 45.91 -29.40
CA LYS A 557 2.88 45.37 -28.12
C LYS A 557 3.86 44.37 -27.47
N GLY A 558 5.09 44.26 -28.00
CA GLY A 558 6.13 43.40 -27.45
C GLY A 558 6.02 41.91 -27.80
N ARG A 559 5.05 41.51 -28.64
CA ARG A 559 4.97 40.12 -29.16
C ARG A 559 6.07 39.88 -30.19
N ILE A 560 6.71 38.72 -30.10
CA ILE A 560 7.79 38.26 -30.99
C ILE A 560 7.23 37.19 -31.94
N SER A 561 7.43 37.33 -33.24
CA SER A 561 7.00 36.36 -34.27
C SER A 561 8.14 36.00 -35.22
N TYR A 562 8.31 34.71 -35.53
CA TYR A 562 9.27 34.24 -36.54
C TYR A 562 8.87 34.78 -37.91
N HIS A 563 9.84 35.16 -38.73
CA HIS A 563 9.55 35.76 -40.04
C HIS A 563 10.42 35.21 -41.17
N ASN A 564 11.73 35.04 -40.97
CA ASN A 564 12.62 34.59 -42.05
C ASN A 564 13.82 33.80 -41.50
N LYS A 565 14.58 33.15 -42.38
CA LYS A 565 15.86 32.52 -42.06
C LYS A 565 16.88 32.75 -43.16
N LEU A 566 18.15 32.72 -42.79
CA LEU A 566 19.29 32.84 -43.69
C LEU A 566 20.42 31.94 -43.20
N ASP A 567 21.02 31.19 -44.12
CA ASP A 567 22.25 30.45 -43.86
C ASP A 567 23.43 31.24 -44.46
N VAL A 568 24.51 31.42 -43.69
CA VAL A 568 25.70 32.18 -44.07
C VAL A 568 26.92 31.27 -43.97
N SER A 569 27.67 31.09 -45.06
CA SER A 569 28.90 30.27 -45.04
C SER A 569 30.11 31.15 -44.78
N VAL A 570 30.68 31.09 -43.58
CA VAL A 570 31.90 31.77 -43.18
C VAL A 570 33.12 30.98 -43.67
N PRO A 571 34.06 31.59 -44.41
CA PRO A 571 35.25 30.89 -44.89
C PRO A 571 36.24 30.62 -43.74
N GLU A 572 37.01 29.53 -43.88
CA GLU A 572 38.17 29.26 -43.00
C GLU A 572 39.22 30.39 -43.12
N PRO A 573 40.00 30.68 -42.06
CA PRO A 573 41.14 31.57 -42.16
C PRO A 573 42.17 30.96 -43.13
N GLU A 574 42.58 31.74 -44.12
CA GLU A 574 43.57 31.33 -45.11
C GLU A 574 44.91 31.04 -44.39
N LEU A 575 45.24 29.76 -44.23
CA LEU A 575 46.52 29.28 -43.72
C LEU A 575 47.43 29.03 -44.92
N GLU A 576 48.57 29.72 -45.02
CA GLU A 576 49.59 29.42 -46.03
C GLU A 576 50.11 27.99 -45.84
N GLU A 577 49.96 27.13 -46.85
CA GLU A 577 50.55 25.78 -46.83
C GLU A 577 52.09 25.87 -46.78
N PRO A 578 52.77 25.09 -45.92
CA PRO A 578 54.22 25.15 -45.84
C PRO A 578 54.87 24.50 -47.09
N PRO A 579 55.93 25.10 -47.65
CA PRO A 579 56.68 24.47 -48.74
C PRO A 579 57.37 23.19 -48.26
N VAL A 580 57.38 22.15 -49.11
CA VAL A 580 58.24 20.98 -48.94
C VAL A 580 59.69 21.45 -48.99
N SER A 581 60.36 21.48 -47.84
CA SER A 581 61.73 21.98 -47.70
C SER A 581 62.74 20.85 -47.87
N ASN A 582 63.80 21.10 -48.65
CA ASN A 582 64.95 20.19 -48.84
C ASN A 582 65.80 20.01 -47.56
N GLU A 583 65.43 20.67 -46.46
CA GLU A 583 66.15 20.65 -45.19
C GLU A 583 65.95 19.34 -44.41
N LEU A 584 64.84 18.63 -44.60
CA LEU A 584 64.55 17.38 -43.90
C LEU A 584 64.77 16.18 -44.84
N SER A 585 65.68 15.27 -44.47
CA SER A 585 66.01 14.08 -45.25
C SER A 585 66.01 12.82 -44.40
N PHE A 586 65.73 11.68 -45.03
CA PHE A 586 65.63 10.38 -44.37
C PHE A 586 66.59 9.36 -44.97
N SER A 587 67.14 8.48 -44.13
CA SER A 587 68.01 7.39 -44.57
C SER A 587 67.82 6.13 -43.71
N ASN A 588 68.38 5.00 -44.14
CA ASN A 588 68.30 3.72 -43.42
C ASN A 588 66.87 3.25 -43.05
N ALA A 589 65.86 3.66 -43.82
CA ALA A 589 64.49 3.26 -43.58
C ALA A 589 64.31 1.74 -43.75
N SER A 590 63.81 1.10 -42.70
CA SER A 590 63.62 -0.35 -42.61
C SER A 590 62.46 -0.68 -41.67
N GLY A 591 62.13 -1.97 -41.53
CA GLY A 591 61.12 -2.41 -40.54
C GLY A 591 61.47 -2.10 -39.08
N LYS A 592 62.72 -1.72 -38.78
CA LYS A 592 63.17 -1.39 -37.42
C LYS A 592 63.21 0.12 -37.13
N GLY A 593 63.05 0.97 -38.14
CA GLY A 593 63.22 2.41 -37.98
C GLY A 593 63.82 3.12 -39.20
N PHE A 594 64.09 4.40 -39.05
CA PHE A 594 64.73 5.26 -40.03
C PHE A 594 65.53 6.38 -39.34
N ASP A 595 66.53 6.92 -40.03
CA ASP A 595 67.30 8.08 -39.57
C ASP A 595 66.76 9.36 -40.21
N VAL A 596 66.62 10.40 -39.40
CA VAL A 596 66.19 11.75 -39.77
C VAL A 596 67.40 12.68 -39.72
N ARG A 597 67.57 13.51 -40.75
CA ARG A 597 68.62 14.51 -40.84
C ARG A 597 68.02 15.85 -41.27
N LEU A 598 68.21 16.87 -40.44
CA LEU A 598 67.82 18.26 -40.69
C LEU A 598 69.06 19.11 -40.97
N THR A 599 69.14 19.74 -42.13
CA THR A 599 70.27 20.58 -42.61
C THR A 599 69.84 22.01 -42.94
N ASP A 600 70.80 22.90 -43.21
CA ASP A 600 70.59 24.30 -43.62
C ASP A 600 69.80 25.18 -42.64
N ILE A 601 69.79 24.82 -41.36
CA ILE A 601 69.14 25.61 -40.30
C ILE A 601 70.10 26.57 -39.60
N ASP A 602 69.61 27.72 -39.11
CA ASP A 602 70.37 28.56 -38.16
C ASP A 602 70.22 28.03 -36.72
N GLY A 603 71.03 27.04 -36.35
CA GLY A 603 70.98 26.44 -35.02
C GLY A 603 71.52 27.31 -33.89
N LYS A 604 71.84 28.60 -34.10
CA LYS A 604 72.04 29.60 -33.02
C LYS A 604 70.72 30.20 -32.55
N LYS A 605 69.70 30.22 -33.42
CA LYS A 605 68.36 30.74 -33.12
C LYS A 605 67.60 29.90 -32.11
N TYR A 606 67.89 28.60 -32.06
CA TYR A 606 67.13 27.63 -31.28
C TYR A 606 67.93 27.03 -30.13
N SER A 607 67.32 26.99 -28.95
CA SER A 607 67.82 26.31 -27.76
C SER A 607 67.75 24.78 -27.88
N ARG A 608 66.79 24.26 -28.66
CA ARG A 608 66.59 22.84 -28.92
C ARG A 608 65.83 22.62 -30.24
N ILE A 609 66.07 21.49 -30.89
CA ILE A 609 65.29 21.03 -32.05
C ILE A 609 64.49 19.79 -31.63
N TYR A 610 63.20 19.80 -31.95
CA TYR A 610 62.27 18.70 -31.71
C TYR A 610 61.80 18.10 -33.03
N PHE A 611 61.67 16.78 -33.06
CA PHE A 611 61.10 16.03 -34.17
C PHE A 611 59.86 15.25 -33.73
N PRO A 612 58.68 15.87 -33.62
CA PRO A 612 57.44 15.11 -33.50
C PRO A 612 57.25 14.21 -34.71
N THR A 613 57.09 12.93 -34.43
CA THR A 613 56.96 11.86 -35.43
C THR A 613 55.76 11.00 -35.08
N TRP A 614 54.91 10.66 -36.05
CA TRP A 614 53.81 9.73 -35.88
C TRP A 614 53.65 8.86 -37.12
N SER A 615 53.08 7.68 -36.96
CA SER A 615 52.67 6.86 -38.11
C SER A 615 51.32 7.32 -38.63
N GLU A 616 51.05 7.13 -39.91
CA GLU A 616 49.77 7.52 -40.49
C GLU A 616 48.60 6.59 -40.06
N ASP A 617 48.90 5.40 -39.53
CA ASP A 617 47.88 4.48 -39.01
C ASP A 617 47.17 5.10 -37.81
N LYS A 618 45.84 5.28 -37.90
CA LYS A 618 44.97 5.88 -36.86
C LYS A 618 45.32 7.33 -36.46
N GLY A 619 46.01 8.07 -37.34
CA GLY A 619 46.28 9.49 -37.14
C GLY A 619 47.47 9.73 -36.22
N GLN A 620 47.38 10.65 -35.25
CA GLN A 620 48.50 10.98 -34.34
C GLN A 620 48.48 10.19 -33.02
N ASP A 621 47.80 9.05 -32.97
CA ASP A 621 47.62 8.29 -31.73
C ASP A 621 48.94 7.76 -31.14
N ASP A 622 49.98 7.63 -31.98
CA ASP A 622 51.32 7.16 -31.61
C ASP A 622 52.42 8.24 -31.70
N ILE A 623 52.05 9.53 -31.65
CA ILE A 623 53.02 10.63 -31.79
C ILE A 623 54.09 10.62 -30.69
N VAL A 624 55.36 10.65 -31.08
CA VAL A 624 56.51 10.77 -30.16
C VAL A 624 57.35 11.98 -30.52
N TRP A 625 57.64 12.80 -29.52
CA TRP A 625 58.48 13.97 -29.65
C TRP A 625 59.94 13.63 -29.35
N TYR A 626 60.74 13.53 -30.41
CA TYR A 626 62.16 13.28 -30.27
C TYR A 626 62.96 14.56 -30.13
N ASN A 627 64.10 14.47 -29.47
CA ASN A 627 65.06 15.56 -29.41
C ASN A 627 66.17 15.34 -30.44
N GLY A 628 66.37 16.31 -31.31
CA GLY A 628 67.45 16.28 -32.28
C GLY A 628 68.82 16.28 -31.62
N LYS A 629 69.70 15.38 -32.06
CA LYS A 629 71.11 15.38 -31.69
C LYS A 629 71.85 16.39 -32.57
N LYS A 630 72.38 17.44 -31.95
CA LYS A 630 73.19 18.45 -32.65
C LYS A 630 74.47 17.81 -33.20
N VAL A 631 74.67 17.89 -34.51
CA VAL A 631 75.92 17.48 -35.16
C VAL A 631 76.86 18.68 -35.25
N ASN A 632 76.34 19.81 -35.74
CA ASN A 632 77.04 21.10 -35.77
C ASN A 632 76.01 22.25 -35.70
N GLN A 633 76.41 23.50 -35.97
CA GLN A 633 75.50 24.65 -35.87
C GLN A 633 74.34 24.62 -36.89
N ASN A 634 74.48 23.91 -38.00
CA ASN A 634 73.51 23.89 -39.08
C ASN A 634 72.87 22.52 -39.31
N GLU A 635 73.14 21.54 -38.44
CA GLU A 635 72.73 20.15 -38.67
C GLU A 635 72.34 19.43 -37.39
N TYR A 636 71.18 18.75 -37.44
CA TYR A 636 70.67 17.89 -36.38
C TYR A 636 70.24 16.54 -36.95
N THR A 637 70.47 15.48 -36.17
CA THR A 637 70.12 14.10 -36.56
C THR A 637 69.34 13.40 -35.47
N LEU A 638 68.61 12.37 -35.85
CA LEU A 638 67.85 11.50 -34.96
C LEU A 638 67.68 10.12 -35.61
N THR A 639 67.64 9.07 -34.81
CA THR A 639 67.15 7.75 -35.25
C THR A 639 65.78 7.51 -34.62
N VAL A 640 64.78 7.22 -35.46
CA VAL A 640 63.42 6.86 -35.05
C VAL A 640 63.28 5.34 -35.11
N SER A 641 62.81 4.73 -34.02
CA SER A 641 62.53 3.28 -33.95
C SER A 641 61.03 3.05 -34.12
N THR A 642 60.65 2.14 -35.02
CA THR A 642 59.24 1.75 -35.21
C THR A 642 58.62 1.18 -33.93
N SER A 643 59.42 0.60 -33.02
CA SER A 643 58.96 0.12 -31.71
C SER A 643 58.35 1.19 -30.81
N ASN A 644 58.73 2.45 -30.98
CA ASN A 644 58.17 3.57 -30.23
C ASN A 644 56.84 4.06 -30.80
N HIS A 645 56.49 3.57 -31.99
CA HIS A 645 55.29 3.89 -32.76
C HIS A 645 54.53 2.61 -33.03
N LEU A 646 54.33 1.82 -31.95
CA LEU A 646 53.54 0.59 -31.94
C LEU A 646 53.97 -0.51 -32.95
N ASN A 647 55.19 -0.40 -33.50
CA ASN A 647 55.69 -1.19 -34.63
C ASN A 647 54.85 -1.05 -35.92
N THR A 648 54.19 0.09 -36.10
CA THR A 648 53.40 0.39 -37.29
C THR A 648 54.27 0.32 -38.55
N GLN A 649 53.71 -0.17 -39.63
CA GLN A 649 54.35 -0.21 -40.96
C GLN A 649 53.61 0.77 -41.87
N GLY A 650 54.35 1.58 -42.64
CA GLY A 650 53.74 2.52 -43.58
C GLY A 650 54.39 3.89 -43.56
N ILE A 651 53.61 4.92 -43.85
CA ILE A 651 54.06 6.31 -43.90
C ILE A 651 54.18 6.84 -42.47
N TYR A 652 55.32 7.47 -42.20
CA TYR A 652 55.57 8.26 -41.02
C TYR A 652 55.62 9.73 -41.40
N HIS A 653 54.94 10.56 -40.62
CA HIS A 653 55.02 12.01 -40.70
C HIS A 653 56.05 12.50 -39.70
N VAL A 654 57.01 13.30 -40.16
CA VAL A 654 58.06 13.87 -39.30
C VAL A 654 58.10 15.36 -39.52
N HIS A 655 57.80 16.11 -38.46
CA HIS A 655 57.99 17.55 -38.44
C HIS A 655 59.24 17.92 -37.64
N ALA A 656 59.75 19.12 -37.86
CA ALA A 656 60.86 19.70 -37.12
C ALA A 656 60.43 21.04 -36.53
N TYR A 657 60.63 21.22 -35.22
CA TYR A 657 60.36 22.47 -34.51
C TYR A 657 61.60 22.96 -33.76
N GLY A 658 61.91 24.24 -33.91
CA GLY A 658 62.96 24.92 -33.17
C GLY A 658 62.41 25.63 -31.94
N LYS A 659 62.98 25.40 -30.77
CA LYS A 659 62.59 26.10 -29.54
C LYS A 659 63.36 27.39 -29.37
N LEU A 660 62.68 28.52 -29.50
CA LEU A 660 63.23 29.86 -29.29
C LEU A 660 63.57 30.10 -27.81
N THR A 661 64.38 31.12 -27.54
CA THR A 661 64.84 31.47 -26.17
C THR A 661 63.71 31.89 -25.23
N ASN A 662 62.61 32.42 -25.76
CA ASN A 662 61.38 32.74 -25.02
C ASN A 662 60.52 31.49 -24.70
N GLY A 663 60.93 30.31 -25.15
CA GLY A 663 60.25 29.04 -24.92
C GLY A 663 59.24 28.62 -25.97
N SER A 664 58.90 29.46 -26.96
CA SER A 664 57.97 29.10 -28.03
C SER A 664 58.61 28.15 -29.06
N LEU A 665 57.79 27.31 -29.67
CA LEU A 665 58.21 26.45 -30.78
C LEU A 665 57.92 27.15 -32.11
N GLU A 666 58.90 27.14 -33.00
CA GLU A 666 58.79 27.61 -34.37
C GLU A 666 58.87 26.40 -35.31
N TYR A 667 57.92 26.27 -36.22
CA TYR A 667 57.95 25.22 -37.25
C TYR A 667 59.11 25.50 -38.21
N ILE A 668 59.93 24.48 -38.46
CA ILE A 668 61.09 24.57 -39.36
C ILE A 668 60.77 23.88 -40.68
N ALA A 669 60.40 22.60 -40.63
CA ALA A 669 60.16 21.78 -41.81
C ALA A 669 59.29 20.57 -41.46
N GLY A 670 58.77 19.90 -42.48
CA GLY A 670 58.01 18.67 -42.34
C GLY A 670 58.11 17.84 -43.62
N ALA A 671 58.24 16.53 -43.46
CA ALA A 671 58.24 15.60 -44.58
C ALA A 671 57.79 14.21 -44.10
N THR A 672 57.51 13.32 -45.06
CA THR A 672 57.09 11.96 -44.79
C THR A 672 58.13 10.94 -45.23
N VAL A 673 58.16 9.78 -44.56
CA VAL A 673 59.02 8.64 -44.92
C VAL A 673 58.26 7.33 -44.77
N LYS A 674 58.33 6.45 -45.77
CA LYS A 674 57.79 5.10 -45.65
C LYS A 674 58.81 4.19 -44.94
N ALA A 675 58.44 3.58 -43.81
CA ALA A 675 59.26 2.62 -43.08
C ALA A 675 58.40 1.40 -42.68
N GLY A 676 58.95 0.18 -42.76
CA GLY A 676 58.18 -1.03 -42.42
C GLY A 676 58.38 -2.27 -43.29
N GLU A 677 58.86 -2.16 -44.54
CA GLU A 677 58.91 -3.27 -45.49
C GLU A 677 60.36 -3.64 -45.91
N PRO A 678 60.79 -4.93 -45.85
CA PRO A 678 62.04 -5.36 -46.45
C PRO A 678 61.87 -5.57 -47.96
N GLY A 679 62.24 -4.56 -48.75
CA GLY A 679 62.48 -4.64 -50.19
C GLY A 679 61.25 -4.91 -51.07
N ALA A 680 60.60 -3.86 -51.59
CA ALA A 680 60.00 -3.81 -52.92
C ALA A 680 59.47 -2.40 -53.22
N THR A 681 59.57 -2.02 -54.49
CA THR A 681 59.02 -0.84 -55.18
C THR A 681 57.48 -0.74 -55.13
N PRO A 682 56.90 0.47 -55.32
CA PRO A 682 55.46 0.73 -55.16
C PRO A 682 54.65 0.25 -56.37
N PRO A 683 53.37 -0.17 -56.18
CA PRO A 683 52.29 0.77 -56.47
C PRO A 683 50.98 0.63 -55.64
N ALA A 684 50.27 1.78 -55.63
CA ALA A 684 48.82 2.01 -55.56
C ALA A 684 48.02 1.75 -54.26
N GLU A 685 47.22 2.77 -53.96
CA GLU A 685 46.29 3.00 -52.86
C GLU A 685 45.25 1.88 -52.65
N GLU A 686 44.94 1.58 -51.39
CA GLU A 686 43.58 1.21 -51.00
C GLU A 686 43.32 1.57 -49.52
N ASN A 687 42.61 2.67 -49.30
CA ASN A 687 42.02 3.08 -48.03
C ASN A 687 40.51 2.88 -48.15
N GLN A 688 39.94 1.90 -47.43
CA GLN A 688 38.49 1.73 -47.27
C GLN A 688 38.16 1.43 -45.79
N PRO A 689 37.25 2.17 -45.14
CA PRO A 689 36.79 1.88 -43.78
C PRO A 689 35.89 0.63 -43.74
N LYS A 690 35.99 -0.15 -42.64
CA LYS A 690 35.17 -1.37 -42.46
C LYS A 690 33.66 -1.04 -42.45
N PRO A 691 32.80 -1.86 -43.09
CA PRO A 691 31.37 -1.57 -43.23
C PRO A 691 30.58 -1.64 -41.92
N LYS A 692 29.53 -0.82 -41.82
CA LYS A 692 28.47 -0.88 -40.79
C LYS A 692 27.71 -2.21 -40.92
N GLU A 693 27.74 -3.06 -39.90
CA GLU A 693 27.03 -4.34 -39.93
C GLU A 693 25.50 -4.10 -39.90
N VAL A 694 24.76 -4.68 -40.84
CA VAL A 694 23.30 -4.49 -40.98
C VAL A 694 22.59 -5.69 -40.35
N PHE A 695 21.79 -5.44 -39.31
CA PHE A 695 20.95 -6.47 -38.70
C PHE A 695 19.78 -6.82 -39.62
N THR A 696 19.43 -8.11 -39.68
CA THR A 696 18.32 -8.63 -40.47
C THR A 696 17.50 -9.62 -39.65
N LYS A 697 16.38 -10.09 -40.18
CA LYS A 697 15.60 -11.16 -39.55
C LYS A 697 16.39 -12.45 -39.34
N ASN A 698 17.44 -12.68 -40.15
CA ASN A 698 18.30 -13.86 -40.05
C ASN A 698 19.42 -13.70 -39.00
N THR A 699 19.56 -12.51 -38.40
CA THR A 699 20.51 -12.32 -37.29
C THR A 699 20.14 -13.25 -36.13
N THR A 700 21.13 -13.97 -35.61
CA THR A 700 20.96 -14.89 -34.48
C THR A 700 20.70 -14.15 -33.18
N ILE A 701 19.88 -14.73 -32.30
CA ILE A 701 19.63 -14.20 -30.94
C ILE A 701 20.92 -14.25 -30.10
N LEU A 702 21.69 -15.34 -30.24
CA LEU A 702 23.00 -15.47 -29.63
C LEU A 702 24.07 -14.74 -30.44
N GLY A 703 25.02 -14.13 -29.73
CA GLY A 703 26.15 -13.43 -30.33
C GLY A 703 26.59 -12.22 -29.50
N PRO A 704 27.76 -11.65 -29.82
CA PRO A 704 28.24 -10.46 -29.13
C PRO A 704 27.40 -9.24 -29.50
N THR A 705 27.21 -8.35 -28.52
CA THR A 705 26.69 -7.00 -28.73
C THR A 705 27.60 -6.25 -29.71
N GLN A 706 27.04 -5.67 -30.77
CA GLN A 706 27.79 -4.94 -31.80
C GLN A 706 27.79 -3.42 -31.59
N THR A 707 26.87 -2.90 -30.77
CA THR A 707 26.80 -1.47 -30.42
C THR A 707 27.57 -1.15 -29.14
N SER A 708 28.10 0.07 -29.06
CA SER A 708 28.77 0.58 -27.86
C SER A 708 27.78 1.08 -26.79
N LYS A 709 28.19 1.05 -25.51
CA LYS A 709 27.42 1.65 -24.40
C LYS A 709 26.98 3.09 -24.71
N GLN A 710 27.91 3.90 -25.21
CA GLN A 710 27.67 5.30 -25.54
C GLN A 710 26.55 5.44 -26.58
N ARG A 711 26.54 4.58 -27.59
CA ARG A 711 25.56 4.65 -28.66
C ARG A 711 24.14 4.26 -28.19
N PHE A 712 24.00 3.30 -27.28
CA PHE A 712 22.71 3.03 -26.63
C PHE A 712 22.21 4.23 -25.80
N VAL A 713 23.10 4.89 -25.06
CA VAL A 713 22.76 6.06 -24.24
C VAL A 713 22.32 7.23 -25.12
N GLU A 714 23.08 7.54 -26.17
CA GLU A 714 22.73 8.57 -27.15
C GLU A 714 21.39 8.27 -27.82
N PHE A 715 21.20 7.04 -28.29
CA PHE A 715 19.96 6.63 -28.94
C PHE A 715 18.76 6.74 -28.00
N PHE A 716 18.88 6.31 -26.74
CA PHE A 716 17.80 6.45 -25.76
C PHE A 716 17.46 7.92 -25.52
N ASN A 717 18.46 8.77 -25.26
CA ASN A 717 18.26 10.20 -24.97
C ASN A 717 17.65 10.97 -26.15
N GLN A 718 17.89 10.55 -27.39
CA GLN A 718 17.26 11.13 -28.58
C GLN A 718 15.75 10.82 -28.66
N ASN A 719 15.27 9.76 -28.00
CA ASN A 719 13.91 9.25 -28.16
C ASN A 719 13.05 9.29 -26.88
N ALA A 720 13.66 9.34 -25.70
CA ALA A 720 12.96 9.35 -24.42
C ALA A 720 13.81 9.92 -23.27
N SER A 721 13.13 10.38 -22.22
CA SER A 721 13.77 10.72 -20.94
C SER A 721 13.80 9.50 -20.02
N PHE A 722 14.93 9.25 -19.38
CA PHE A 722 15.07 8.09 -18.50
C PHE A 722 14.21 8.24 -17.25
N PRO A 723 13.38 7.26 -16.87
CA PRO A 723 12.41 7.44 -15.79
C PRO A 723 13.06 7.72 -14.43
N LYS A 724 12.56 8.77 -13.76
CA LYS A 724 12.92 9.07 -12.36
C LYS A 724 12.69 7.88 -11.41
N HIS A 725 11.71 7.02 -11.72
CA HIS A 725 11.43 5.79 -10.97
C HIS A 725 12.67 4.91 -10.73
N TYR A 726 13.55 4.77 -11.73
CA TYR A 726 14.79 4.00 -11.63
C TYR A 726 15.93 4.80 -11.01
N VAL A 727 15.99 6.12 -11.29
CA VAL A 727 16.95 7.03 -10.67
C VAL A 727 16.78 7.07 -9.15
N ASP A 728 15.54 7.12 -8.67
CA ASP A 728 15.21 7.08 -7.23
C ASP A 728 15.58 5.75 -6.57
N ARG A 729 15.89 4.72 -7.37
CA ARG A 729 16.37 3.40 -6.95
C ARG A 729 17.88 3.22 -7.19
N GLY A 730 18.60 4.31 -7.46
CA GLY A 730 20.06 4.33 -7.60
C GLY A 730 20.59 3.89 -8.95
N VAL A 731 19.74 3.83 -9.99
CA VAL A 731 20.15 3.44 -11.35
C VAL A 731 19.88 4.59 -12.32
N ASN A 732 20.93 5.13 -12.93
CA ASN A 732 20.83 6.06 -14.06
C ASN A 732 20.87 5.33 -15.41
N LEU A 733 20.65 6.05 -16.52
CA LEU A 733 20.59 5.46 -17.87
C LEU A 733 21.89 4.71 -18.23
N GLU A 734 23.06 5.28 -17.91
CA GLU A 734 24.34 4.62 -18.19
C GLU A 734 24.51 3.31 -17.45
N GLN A 735 24.13 3.27 -16.17
CA GLN A 735 24.16 2.07 -15.34
C GLN A 735 23.14 1.03 -15.84
N PHE A 736 21.97 1.49 -16.28
CA PHE A 736 20.92 0.63 -16.85
C PHE A 736 21.38 -0.04 -18.15
N VAL A 737 21.98 0.73 -19.08
CA VAL A 737 22.58 0.20 -20.31
C VAL A 737 23.73 -0.77 -19.98
N GLN A 738 24.58 -0.41 -19.01
CA GLN A 738 25.67 -1.27 -18.55
C GLN A 738 25.15 -2.62 -18.04
N MET A 739 24.05 -2.65 -17.27
CA MET A 739 23.41 -3.90 -16.83
C MET A 739 22.93 -4.75 -18.02
N TYR A 740 22.34 -4.15 -19.05
CA TYR A 740 21.97 -4.89 -20.27
C TYR A 740 23.18 -5.52 -20.95
N MET A 741 24.27 -4.76 -21.09
CA MET A 741 25.49 -5.28 -21.72
C MET A 741 26.10 -6.43 -20.91
N GLU A 742 26.17 -6.31 -19.59
CA GLU A 742 26.72 -7.33 -18.70
C GLU A 742 25.88 -8.62 -18.68
N GLU A 743 24.57 -8.50 -18.48
CA GLU A 743 23.68 -9.66 -18.42
C GLU A 743 23.60 -10.38 -19.78
N SER A 744 23.55 -9.61 -20.88
CA SER A 744 23.53 -10.19 -22.23
C SER A 744 24.85 -10.87 -22.58
N ALA A 745 25.99 -10.25 -22.26
CA ALA A 745 27.31 -10.86 -22.47
C ALA A 745 27.49 -12.14 -21.65
N ALA A 746 27.05 -12.14 -20.38
CA ALA A 746 27.13 -13.32 -19.52
C ALA A 746 26.37 -14.52 -20.09
N GLU A 747 25.19 -14.28 -20.67
CA GLU A 747 24.35 -15.35 -21.25
C GLU A 747 24.65 -15.60 -22.74
N GLY A 748 25.55 -14.83 -23.37
CA GLY A 748 25.88 -14.94 -24.80
C GLY A 748 24.76 -14.45 -25.73
N VAL A 749 23.83 -13.65 -25.22
CA VAL A 749 22.72 -13.04 -25.96
C VAL A 749 23.18 -11.68 -26.50
N ARG A 750 22.71 -11.29 -27.69
CA ARG A 750 23.00 -9.95 -28.23
C ARG A 750 22.32 -8.87 -27.37
N GLY A 751 23.12 -7.99 -26.77
CA GLY A 751 22.61 -6.86 -26.00
C GLY A 751 21.80 -5.88 -26.85
N ASP A 752 22.12 -5.76 -28.13
CA ASP A 752 21.37 -4.95 -29.10
C ASP A 752 19.92 -5.43 -29.21
N LEU A 753 19.72 -6.74 -29.28
CA LEU A 753 18.39 -7.36 -29.35
C LEU A 753 17.63 -7.19 -28.04
N ALA A 754 18.24 -7.52 -26.90
CA ALA A 754 17.59 -7.41 -25.60
C ALA A 754 17.18 -5.96 -25.29
N PHE A 755 18.05 -4.99 -25.61
CA PHE A 755 17.75 -3.58 -25.43
C PHE A 755 16.66 -3.10 -26.40
N ALA A 756 16.74 -3.44 -27.69
CA ALA A 756 15.71 -3.11 -28.67
C ALA A 756 14.34 -3.69 -28.31
N GLN A 757 14.30 -4.93 -27.83
CA GLN A 757 13.10 -5.58 -27.33
C GLN A 757 12.53 -4.81 -26.13
N MET A 758 13.36 -4.43 -25.16
CA MET A 758 12.89 -3.62 -24.03
C MET A 758 12.28 -2.29 -24.49
N LEU A 759 12.90 -1.59 -25.43
CA LEU A 759 12.35 -0.33 -25.96
C LEU A 759 10.99 -0.54 -26.60
N HIS A 760 10.82 -1.63 -27.34
CA HIS A 760 9.56 -1.98 -27.99
C HIS A 760 8.47 -2.37 -26.99
N GLU A 761 8.77 -3.30 -26.08
CA GLU A 761 7.82 -3.89 -25.13
C GLU A 761 7.33 -2.88 -24.08
N THR A 762 8.21 -1.99 -23.64
CA THR A 762 7.91 -0.99 -22.61
C THR A 762 7.47 0.36 -23.17
N GLY A 763 7.56 0.56 -24.49
CA GLY A 763 7.38 1.88 -25.10
C GLY A 763 8.41 2.89 -24.60
N TYR A 764 9.69 2.55 -24.64
CA TYR A 764 10.80 3.36 -24.12
C TYR A 764 10.68 3.65 -22.61
N LEU A 765 10.42 2.60 -21.82
CA LEU A 765 10.23 2.63 -20.37
C LEU A 765 9.03 3.48 -19.89
N ARG A 766 8.05 3.75 -20.76
CA ARG A 766 6.83 4.50 -20.41
C ARG A 766 5.73 3.61 -19.84
N PHE A 767 5.72 2.33 -20.20
CA PHE A 767 4.75 1.30 -19.79
C PHE A 767 3.29 1.69 -20.08
N GLY A 768 2.81 1.39 -21.28
CA GLY A 768 1.43 1.69 -21.72
C GLY A 768 0.46 0.51 -21.73
N GLY A 769 0.90 -0.69 -21.30
CA GLY A 769 0.13 -1.93 -21.33
C GLY A 769 -0.19 -2.49 -19.94
N ASP A 770 -0.46 -3.80 -19.86
CA ASP A 770 -0.83 -4.47 -18.60
C ASP A 770 0.32 -4.52 -17.58
N VAL A 771 1.58 -4.50 -18.05
CA VAL A 771 2.78 -4.47 -17.21
C VAL A 771 3.08 -3.04 -16.76
N LYS A 772 3.32 -2.87 -15.46
CA LYS A 772 3.60 -1.58 -14.83
C LYS A 772 5.09 -1.39 -14.58
N ILE A 773 5.53 -0.13 -14.58
CA ILE A 773 6.93 0.27 -14.39
C ILE A 773 7.58 -0.30 -13.11
N GLN A 774 6.78 -0.44 -12.03
CA GLN A 774 7.26 -0.97 -10.75
C GLN A 774 7.65 -2.45 -10.82
N GLN A 775 7.15 -3.22 -11.78
CA GLN A 775 7.34 -4.66 -11.82
C GLN A 775 8.73 -5.09 -12.31
N PHE A 776 9.52 -4.14 -12.82
CA PHE A 776 10.82 -4.39 -13.48
C PHE A 776 10.76 -5.48 -14.55
N ASN A 777 9.61 -5.60 -15.23
CA ASN A 777 9.38 -6.58 -16.26
C ASN A 777 9.51 -5.91 -17.63
N PHE A 778 10.70 -5.98 -18.21
CA PHE A 778 11.08 -5.23 -19.41
C PHE A 778 10.69 -5.90 -20.73
N ALA A 779 10.09 -7.10 -20.68
CA ALA A 779 9.80 -7.89 -21.87
C ALA A 779 8.40 -8.52 -21.85
N GLY A 780 7.48 -7.95 -21.06
CA GLY A 780 6.09 -8.41 -21.04
C GLY A 780 5.88 -9.81 -20.43
N LEU A 781 6.85 -10.34 -19.69
CA LEU A 781 6.87 -11.76 -19.31
C LEU A 781 5.63 -12.13 -18.49
N GLY A 782 4.83 -13.05 -19.03
CA GLY A 782 3.58 -13.59 -18.47
C GLY A 782 2.40 -12.61 -18.40
N ALA A 783 2.48 -11.47 -19.09
CA ALA A 783 1.29 -10.70 -19.41
C ALA A 783 0.54 -11.42 -20.54
N THR A 784 -0.77 -11.57 -20.42
CA THR A 784 -1.61 -12.30 -21.39
C THR A 784 -2.64 -11.42 -22.09
N GLY A 785 -2.64 -10.11 -21.83
CA GLY A 785 -3.74 -9.21 -22.21
C GLY A 785 -4.89 -9.23 -21.20
N GLY A 786 -5.70 -8.18 -21.19
CA GLY A 786 -6.94 -8.11 -20.40
C GLY A 786 -6.74 -7.75 -18.92
N GLY A 787 -5.65 -7.08 -18.57
CA GLY A 787 -5.39 -6.61 -17.20
C GLY A 787 -4.61 -7.59 -16.32
N VAL A 788 -4.07 -8.68 -16.89
CA VAL A 788 -3.18 -9.61 -16.16
C VAL A 788 -1.79 -8.97 -16.05
N PRO A 789 -1.32 -8.63 -14.84
CA PRO A 789 -0.18 -7.72 -14.67
C PRO A 789 1.18 -8.29 -15.15
N GLY A 790 1.28 -9.58 -15.43
CA GLY A 790 2.57 -10.24 -15.72
C GLY A 790 3.44 -10.41 -14.47
N ALA A 791 4.70 -10.83 -14.64
CA ALA A 791 5.59 -11.03 -13.49
C ALA A 791 6.04 -9.74 -12.82
N ASP A 792 6.40 -9.88 -11.55
CA ASP A 792 6.97 -8.83 -10.72
C ASP A 792 8.33 -9.27 -10.17
N PHE A 793 9.38 -8.56 -10.58
CA PHE A 793 10.75 -8.84 -10.17
C PHE A 793 11.19 -8.04 -8.93
N ARG A 794 10.30 -7.22 -8.34
CA ARG A 794 10.52 -6.62 -7.01
C ARG A 794 10.66 -7.64 -5.89
N LYS A 795 10.28 -8.90 -6.13
CA LYS A 795 10.58 -10.02 -5.23
C LYS A 795 12.08 -10.19 -4.93
N TYR A 796 12.95 -9.62 -5.77
CA TYR A 796 14.40 -9.58 -5.58
C TYR A 796 14.93 -8.26 -4.98
N GLY A 797 14.04 -7.32 -4.65
CA GLY A 797 14.37 -5.98 -4.14
C GLY A 797 13.63 -4.89 -4.93
N ASP A 798 13.20 -3.82 -4.27
CA ASP A 798 12.66 -2.62 -4.93
C ASP A 798 13.77 -1.58 -5.16
N ASP A 799 14.88 -2.03 -5.73
CA ASP A 799 16.15 -1.31 -5.86
C ASP A 799 16.90 -1.71 -7.15
N ALA A 800 18.17 -1.30 -7.27
CA ALA A 800 19.04 -1.68 -8.39
C ALA A 800 19.15 -3.20 -8.62
N ASN A 801 19.05 -4.02 -7.57
CA ASN A 801 19.10 -5.47 -7.71
C ASN A 801 17.84 -6.02 -8.36
N GLY A 802 16.66 -5.56 -7.93
CA GLY A 802 15.39 -5.92 -8.58
C GLY A 802 15.35 -5.55 -10.06
N ILE A 803 15.85 -4.35 -10.39
CA ILE A 803 15.98 -3.86 -11.78
C ILE A 803 16.88 -4.82 -12.58
N ARG A 804 18.06 -5.16 -12.05
CA ARG A 804 18.99 -6.09 -12.68
C ARG A 804 18.40 -7.50 -12.86
N MET A 805 17.63 -7.99 -11.90
CA MET A 805 16.96 -9.30 -12.01
C MET A 805 15.88 -9.31 -13.09
N GLY A 806 15.16 -8.20 -13.27
CA GLY A 806 14.23 -8.02 -14.39
C GLY A 806 14.91 -8.12 -15.76
N ILE A 807 16.06 -7.46 -15.92
CA ILE A 807 16.90 -7.52 -17.13
C ILE A 807 17.40 -8.95 -17.35
N ARG A 808 17.94 -9.60 -16.30
CA ARG A 808 18.40 -10.99 -16.35
C ARG A 808 17.29 -11.94 -16.80
N ALA A 809 16.08 -11.79 -16.26
CA ALA A 809 14.95 -12.65 -16.62
C ALA A 809 14.62 -12.59 -18.12
N GLN A 810 14.62 -11.39 -18.71
CA GLN A 810 14.43 -11.21 -20.16
C GLN A 810 15.55 -11.90 -20.95
N VAL A 811 16.81 -11.63 -20.61
CA VAL A 811 17.97 -12.18 -21.31
C VAL A 811 17.97 -13.72 -21.24
N GLN A 812 17.70 -14.28 -20.08
CA GLN A 812 17.60 -15.73 -19.90
C GLN A 812 16.47 -16.32 -20.74
N HIS A 813 15.30 -15.66 -20.84
CA HIS A 813 14.25 -16.12 -21.74
C HIS A 813 14.68 -16.07 -23.20
N LEU A 814 15.32 -14.99 -23.68
CA LEU A 814 15.85 -14.93 -25.05
C LEU A 814 16.82 -16.08 -25.34
N LYS A 815 17.75 -16.39 -24.41
CA LYS A 815 18.63 -17.57 -24.51
C LYS A 815 17.81 -18.87 -24.56
N GLY A 816 16.82 -19.00 -23.69
CA GLY A 816 15.94 -20.15 -23.59
C GLY A 816 15.11 -20.42 -24.83
N TYR A 817 14.83 -19.44 -25.67
CA TYR A 817 14.14 -19.66 -26.95
C TYR A 817 15.02 -20.33 -28.00
N THR A 818 16.35 -20.17 -27.91
CA THR A 818 17.29 -20.73 -28.91
C THR A 818 17.56 -22.21 -28.67
N SER A 819 17.95 -22.59 -27.46
CA SER A 819 18.34 -23.95 -27.10
C SER A 819 18.17 -24.19 -25.59
N THR A 820 18.61 -25.34 -25.07
CA THR A 820 18.75 -25.62 -23.62
C THR A 820 20.20 -25.46 -23.11
N PRO A 821 20.93 -24.34 -23.30
CA PRO A 821 22.23 -24.20 -22.67
C PRO A 821 22.06 -23.96 -21.18
N GLU A 822 23.02 -24.43 -20.40
CA GLU A 822 23.16 -24.01 -19.01
C GLU A 822 23.18 -22.48 -18.94
N LEU A 823 22.38 -21.93 -18.03
CA LEU A 823 22.39 -20.50 -17.75
C LEU A 823 23.71 -20.17 -17.03
N SER A 824 24.36 -19.09 -17.47
CA SER A 824 25.63 -18.65 -16.88
C SER A 824 25.39 -18.04 -15.50
N ASN A 825 24.23 -17.40 -15.31
CA ASN A 825 23.76 -16.87 -14.04
C ASN A 825 22.59 -17.70 -13.49
N PRO A 826 22.33 -17.65 -12.16
CA PRO A 826 21.16 -18.31 -11.57
C PRO A 826 19.86 -17.91 -12.28
N CYS A 827 18.96 -18.88 -12.48
CA CYS A 827 17.65 -18.65 -13.05
C CYS A 827 16.79 -17.78 -12.12
N VAL A 828 16.29 -16.64 -12.61
CA VAL A 828 15.51 -15.67 -11.79
C VAL A 828 14.01 -15.69 -12.07
N ASP A 829 13.57 -16.51 -13.00
CA ASP A 829 12.16 -16.61 -13.37
C ASP A 829 11.74 -18.07 -13.50
N PRO A 830 10.77 -18.54 -12.69
CA PRO A 830 10.32 -19.92 -12.72
C PRO A 830 9.64 -20.33 -14.04
N ARG A 831 9.36 -19.39 -14.94
CA ARG A 831 8.81 -19.67 -16.28
C ARG A 831 9.88 -20.00 -17.32
N TYR A 832 11.14 -19.88 -16.95
CA TYR A 832 12.23 -20.43 -17.74
C TYR A 832 12.27 -21.95 -17.57
N GLY A 833 12.36 -22.68 -18.69
CA GLY A 833 12.48 -24.13 -18.67
C GLY A 833 12.67 -24.72 -20.06
N ALA A 834 12.93 -26.02 -20.11
CA ALA A 834 13.22 -26.75 -21.36
C ALA A 834 12.12 -26.62 -22.44
N TRP A 835 10.88 -26.29 -22.05
CA TRP A 835 9.78 -26.08 -22.99
C TRP A 835 9.92 -24.82 -23.87
N LEU A 836 10.83 -23.90 -23.53
CA LEU A 836 11.15 -22.73 -24.35
C LEU A 836 12.14 -23.05 -25.47
N ALA A 837 12.96 -24.10 -25.30
CA ALA A 837 14.08 -24.39 -26.18
C ALA A 837 13.68 -24.71 -27.61
N GLY A 838 14.46 -24.22 -28.57
CA GLY A 838 14.31 -24.49 -29.99
C GLY A 838 13.11 -23.78 -30.65
N ARG A 839 12.54 -22.76 -30.00
CA ARG A 839 11.42 -21.97 -30.54
C ARG A 839 11.87 -20.85 -31.46
N ALA A 840 13.04 -20.25 -31.24
CA ALA A 840 13.60 -19.22 -32.10
C ALA A 840 15.12 -19.15 -31.95
N ASN A 841 15.86 -19.33 -33.04
CA ASN A 841 17.31 -19.14 -33.14
C ASN A 841 17.69 -17.75 -33.68
N THR A 842 16.78 -17.14 -34.45
CA THR A 842 16.95 -15.84 -35.11
C THR A 842 15.91 -14.82 -34.67
N ILE A 843 16.17 -13.54 -34.91
CA ILE A 843 15.22 -12.45 -34.59
C ILE A 843 13.89 -12.66 -35.33
N GLY A 844 13.93 -13.15 -36.58
CA GLY A 844 12.76 -13.44 -37.40
C GLY A 844 11.79 -14.40 -36.71
N GLU A 845 12.33 -15.47 -36.11
CA GLU A 845 11.56 -16.55 -35.48
C GLU A 845 10.89 -16.14 -34.16
N LEU A 846 11.26 -14.99 -33.57
CA LEU A 846 10.53 -14.41 -32.43
C LEU A 846 9.09 -14.02 -32.80
N THR A 847 8.84 -13.75 -34.09
CA THR A 847 7.50 -13.50 -34.62
C THR A 847 6.66 -14.77 -34.57
N GLY A 848 5.53 -14.72 -33.90
CA GLY A 848 4.64 -15.87 -33.70
C GLY A 848 5.06 -16.82 -32.58
N THR A 849 6.22 -16.62 -31.95
CA THR A 849 6.70 -17.44 -30.83
C THR A 849 6.79 -16.65 -29.53
N TRP A 850 7.50 -15.52 -29.54
CA TRP A 850 7.56 -14.58 -28.42
C TRP A 850 6.33 -13.67 -28.41
N ALA A 851 6.02 -13.07 -29.55
CA ALA A 851 4.89 -12.17 -29.73
C ALA A 851 4.02 -12.63 -30.91
N THR A 852 2.70 -12.47 -30.78
CA THR A 852 1.73 -12.83 -31.83
C THR A 852 1.68 -11.82 -32.98
N ASP A 853 2.33 -10.66 -32.84
CA ASP A 853 2.38 -9.61 -33.85
C ASP A 853 3.19 -10.06 -35.08
N PRO A 854 2.59 -10.11 -36.29
CA PRO A 854 3.27 -10.56 -37.51
C PRO A 854 4.43 -9.65 -37.95
N HIS A 855 4.54 -8.43 -37.41
CA HIS A 855 5.61 -7.48 -37.71
C HIS A 855 6.63 -7.32 -36.58
N TYR A 856 6.59 -8.21 -35.58
CA TYR A 856 7.44 -8.09 -34.39
C TYR A 856 8.93 -8.01 -34.73
N ALA A 857 9.44 -8.96 -35.53
CA ALA A 857 10.85 -8.97 -35.93
C ALA A 857 11.25 -7.73 -36.74
N ASP A 858 10.37 -7.20 -37.60
CA ASP A 858 10.63 -5.98 -38.36
C ASP A 858 10.82 -4.78 -37.43
N LYS A 859 10.01 -4.66 -36.38
CA LYS A 859 10.13 -3.58 -35.39
C LYS A 859 11.47 -3.65 -34.65
N LEU A 860 11.88 -4.85 -34.24
CA LEU A 860 13.16 -5.04 -33.54
C LEU A 860 14.35 -4.71 -34.44
N VAL A 861 14.40 -5.25 -35.67
CA VAL A 861 15.48 -4.98 -36.63
C VAL A 861 15.56 -3.49 -36.97
N ASN A 862 14.42 -2.81 -37.12
CA ASN A 862 14.38 -1.38 -37.40
C ASN A 862 14.88 -0.52 -36.24
N ILE A 863 14.72 -0.97 -34.99
CA ILE A 863 15.32 -0.31 -33.83
C ILE A 863 16.82 -0.58 -33.81
N MET A 864 17.23 -1.85 -33.98
CA MET A 864 18.63 -2.27 -33.91
C MET A 864 19.52 -1.59 -34.97
N ASN A 865 19.02 -1.39 -36.19
CA ASN A 865 19.77 -0.72 -37.27
C ASN A 865 19.90 0.82 -37.10
N LYS A 866 19.27 1.40 -36.07
CA LYS A 866 19.39 2.82 -35.72
C LYS A 866 20.40 3.07 -34.60
N PHE A 867 20.75 2.03 -33.84
CA PHE A 867 22.00 2.02 -33.10
C PHE A 867 23.16 2.21 -34.10
#